data_AF-A0A9X3K1N6-F1
#
_entry.id   AF-A0A9X3K1N6-F1
#
_cell.length_a   1.000
_cell.length_b   1.000
_cell.length_c   1.000
_cell.angle_alpha   90.00
_cell.angle_beta   90.00
_cell.angle_gamma   90.00
#
_symmetry.space_group_name_H-M   'P 1'
#
loop_
_entity.id
_entity.type
_entity.pdbx_description
1 polymer ?
#
loop_
_entity_poly.entity_id
_entity_poly.type
_entity_poly.pdbx_seq_one_letter_code
_entity_poly.pdbx_strand_id
1 'polypeptide(L)'
;MPMESDAVGQGSDLPPAFDAAYYLGANPDLDLSPEDAAEHYARVGRAEGRVASPLALRENLIALIADGRSVLEIGPFCDPLLRGPHIAYLDVLDADQLRARAMQIGLDPANCPERIDYVGGLDRVRRRFDAMISSHAIEHQPDLVEHLRQAERIIAPDGMFCLIIPDKRYCFDHHIPESSIAQVIQAHREQRRVHSLASVIEHVALTTHNDSRRHWAGDHGPAIPPDCAARVERAIRDHDLGGGRYIDVHAWYFTPDSFRTIIETLGALGLTGFELAGVYDAVRDRNEFCAVLRLSAAARGRALARDDEQGVILLQTSDADRYAPMLAVTATNVREYARRQGFGYDSFVGIKRGFHPWQATFNRIPMLAELLDRGFTGWALYLDADAYVQDLDFDLAAYLADKQDRAAIFATSGVTGEAWDVNAGVALVNFGHPQGRALVECWAARFAAHSDAFLRDAIEWIDVGNDQDILHHILREEPEIAAAVLVEQMAFINGPHASFIRQHLRTMAPTLQDRLDALSKAVGETMRNAGQPVPAQADDGNRRSAARFAHAAGRLPALVEAPLAAPNRDQAEAICAAWAASPKGASIPGYQADFAAALDRGDIDMVAAELAGLGRSKAAQGFLGGARQHERARDRSFADGLARWTYDKLVSLAEAVGVLPLENPEGGRWGVNMLVDPAELFTGIEDALGIDLAPPDRIGGYLGVAVGRGIILHMRMIDAIHAAWRLRQIAAASGGSRIAELGGGAGFTAFYARRLGLEVRLLDEPIMRAIQCHLLGDRPDAEAMKTPLDALAASPPGSIDIMFNADSLPAIERSTAVALLREAGRIGIGQILSINQEAGLPGETAVADLVAEAGGWRLAARHRHWLRVGYVEQLYVAGLKSRA
;
A
#
# COMPACT_ATOMS: atom_id res chain seq x y z
N MET A 1 53.01 16.34 -18.06
CA MET A 1 53.76 15.15 -17.57
C MET A 1 53.33 13.97 -18.42
N PRO A 2 54.21 13.00 -18.71
CA PRO A 2 53.87 11.90 -19.60
C PRO A 2 52.77 11.04 -18.95
N MET A 3 51.80 10.59 -19.75
CA MET A 3 50.80 9.62 -19.32
C MET A 3 51.51 8.30 -18.99
N GLU A 4 51.63 8.00 -17.69
CA GLU A 4 52.04 6.67 -17.25
C GLU A 4 50.88 5.70 -17.47
N SER A 5 51.23 4.56 -18.05
CA SER A 5 50.37 3.42 -18.33
C SER A 5 49.69 2.92 -17.06
N ASP A 6 48.35 2.97 -17.02
CA ASP A 6 47.55 2.35 -15.98
C ASP A 6 47.79 0.84 -15.95
N ALA A 7 48.39 0.38 -14.85
CA ALA A 7 48.63 -1.02 -14.59
C ALA A 7 47.30 -1.73 -14.30
N VAL A 8 47.10 -2.83 -15.02
CA VAL A 8 45.95 -3.74 -15.00
C VAL A 8 45.58 -4.18 -13.58
N GLY A 9 44.51 -3.57 -13.04
CA GLY A 9 43.70 -4.17 -11.99
C GLY A 9 42.73 -5.18 -12.62
N GLN A 10 42.79 -6.44 -12.21
CA GLN A 10 41.88 -7.48 -12.66
C GLN A 10 40.42 -7.08 -12.34
N GLY A 11 39.60 -6.76 -13.37
CA GLY A 11 38.16 -6.55 -13.19
C GLY A 11 37.38 -5.61 -14.13
N SER A 12 37.80 -5.29 -15.36
CA SER A 12 36.85 -4.76 -16.37
C SER A 12 37.23 -5.09 -17.81
N ASP A 13 36.36 -5.84 -18.50
CA ASP A 13 36.37 -6.11 -19.96
C ASP A 13 35.96 -4.87 -20.80
N LEU A 14 36.14 -3.64 -20.30
CA LEU A 14 35.75 -2.43 -21.04
C LEU A 14 36.91 -1.92 -21.91
N PRO A 15 36.65 -1.50 -23.16
CA PRO A 15 37.65 -0.85 -24.00
C PRO A 15 38.21 0.41 -23.33
N PRO A 16 39.54 0.66 -23.43
CA PRO A 16 40.14 1.87 -22.90
C PRO A 16 39.60 3.12 -23.60
N ALA A 17 39.77 4.29 -22.97
CA ALA A 17 39.37 5.58 -23.57
C ALA A 17 40.09 5.85 -24.91
N PHE A 18 41.31 5.33 -25.05
CA PHE A 18 42.06 5.29 -26.30
C PHE A 18 42.51 3.86 -26.60
N ASP A 19 42.05 3.30 -27.72
CA ASP A 19 42.48 2.01 -28.28
C ASP A 19 43.18 2.28 -29.61
N ALA A 20 44.50 2.03 -29.68
CA ALA A 20 45.31 2.33 -30.86
C ALA A 20 44.84 1.56 -32.11
N ALA A 21 44.44 0.30 -31.95
CA ALA A 21 44.01 -0.53 -33.07
C ALA A 21 42.65 -0.06 -33.60
N TYR A 22 41.72 0.26 -32.69
CA TYR A 22 40.42 0.82 -33.06
C TYR A 22 40.58 2.22 -33.69
N TYR A 23 41.41 3.08 -33.11
CA TYR A 23 41.65 4.43 -33.59
C TYR A 23 42.19 4.44 -35.03
N LEU A 24 43.21 3.64 -35.34
CA LEU A 24 43.74 3.52 -36.70
C LEU A 24 42.72 2.90 -37.66
N GLY A 25 41.95 1.90 -37.21
CA GLY A 25 40.90 1.27 -38.02
C GLY A 25 39.73 2.20 -38.34
N ALA A 26 39.31 3.04 -37.39
CA ALA A 26 38.23 4.00 -37.54
C ALA A 26 38.66 5.27 -38.30
N ASN A 27 39.97 5.53 -38.41
CA ASN A 27 40.55 6.70 -39.06
C ASN A 27 41.57 6.27 -40.14
N PRO A 28 41.11 5.63 -41.24
CA PRO A 28 42.00 5.04 -42.24
C PRO A 28 42.80 6.08 -43.05
N ASP A 29 42.51 7.36 -42.89
CA ASP A 29 43.24 8.48 -43.48
C ASP A 29 44.56 8.80 -42.74
N LEU A 30 44.76 8.25 -41.54
CA LEU A 30 45.97 8.45 -40.75
C LEU A 30 47.07 7.47 -41.17
N ASP A 31 48.17 7.99 -41.70
CA ASP A 31 49.40 7.23 -41.96
C ASP A 31 50.31 7.30 -40.73
N LEU A 32 49.96 6.56 -39.67
CA LEU A 32 50.65 6.53 -38.38
C LEU A 32 50.89 5.09 -37.92
N SER A 33 51.99 4.87 -37.19
CA SER A 33 52.18 3.60 -36.49
C SER A 33 51.30 3.52 -35.22
N PRO A 34 51.01 2.31 -34.70
CA PRO A 34 50.28 2.15 -33.44
C PRO A 34 50.91 2.88 -32.25
N GLU A 35 52.24 3.02 -32.23
CA GLU A 35 52.97 3.72 -31.17
C GLU A 35 52.77 5.24 -31.21
N ASP A 36 52.68 5.82 -32.41
CA ASP A 36 52.50 7.28 -32.61
C ASP A 36 51.02 7.72 -32.49
N ALA A 37 50.08 6.76 -32.61
CA ALA A 37 48.65 7.02 -32.62
C ALA A 37 48.15 7.73 -31.35
N ALA A 38 48.68 7.36 -30.17
CA ALA A 38 48.30 7.95 -28.89
C ALA A 38 48.72 9.43 -28.79
N GLU A 39 49.96 9.74 -29.21
CA GLU A 39 50.45 11.11 -29.23
C GLU A 39 49.67 11.97 -30.24
N HIS A 40 49.40 11.42 -31.43
CA HIS A 40 48.57 12.11 -32.42
C HIS A 40 47.18 12.41 -31.88
N TYR A 41 46.52 11.44 -31.24
CA TYR A 41 45.21 11.64 -30.65
C TYR A 41 45.24 12.74 -29.59
N ALA A 42 46.18 12.68 -28.65
CA ALA A 42 46.31 13.68 -27.59
C ALA A 42 46.58 15.10 -28.13
N ARG A 43 47.37 15.23 -29.20
CA ARG A 43 47.77 16.53 -29.76
C ARG A 43 46.74 17.12 -30.72
N VAL A 44 46.10 16.28 -31.54
CA VAL A 44 45.29 16.70 -32.69
C VAL A 44 43.98 15.93 -32.78
N GLY A 45 44.03 14.59 -32.77
CA GLY A 45 42.86 13.76 -33.06
C GLY A 45 41.67 13.97 -32.12
N ARG A 46 41.94 14.23 -30.83
CA ARG A 46 40.91 14.55 -29.82
C ARG A 46 40.19 15.86 -30.14
N ALA A 47 40.94 16.90 -30.53
CA ALA A 47 40.38 18.20 -30.91
C ALA A 47 39.64 18.14 -32.26
N GLU A 48 40.01 17.20 -33.13
CA GLU A 48 39.29 16.91 -34.38
C GLU A 48 38.02 16.07 -34.15
N GLY A 49 37.82 15.49 -32.96
CA GLY A 49 36.69 14.60 -32.67
C GLY A 49 36.83 13.21 -33.29
N ARG A 50 38.06 12.73 -33.50
CA ARG A 50 38.31 11.39 -34.05
C ARG A 50 37.90 10.30 -33.07
N VAL A 51 37.32 9.23 -33.58
CA VAL A 51 36.87 8.10 -32.75
C VAL A 51 38.08 7.30 -32.26
N ALA A 52 38.33 7.32 -30.95
CA ALA A 52 39.46 6.63 -30.31
C ALA A 52 39.10 5.34 -29.59
N SER A 53 37.81 5.08 -29.38
CA SER A 53 37.33 3.90 -28.69
C SER A 53 35.90 3.60 -29.16
N PRO A 54 35.49 2.32 -29.25
CA PRO A 54 34.12 1.97 -29.64
C PRO A 54 33.06 2.62 -28.73
N LEU A 55 33.33 2.76 -27.43
CA LEU A 55 32.36 3.32 -26.47
C LEU A 55 32.23 4.86 -26.54
N ALA A 56 33.01 5.53 -27.38
CA ALA A 56 32.78 6.95 -27.74
C ALA A 56 31.50 7.14 -28.58
N LEU A 57 30.97 6.06 -29.16
CA LEU A 57 29.73 6.08 -29.94
C LEU A 57 28.58 5.57 -29.07
N ARG A 58 27.49 6.35 -28.97
CA ARG A 58 26.32 6.02 -28.14
C ARG A 58 25.74 4.65 -28.49
N GLU A 59 25.77 4.28 -29.76
CA GLU A 59 25.16 3.03 -30.24
C GLU A 59 25.87 1.81 -29.66
N ASN A 60 27.20 1.89 -29.51
CA ASN A 60 28.00 0.83 -28.90
C ASN A 60 27.83 0.80 -27.38
N LEU A 61 27.64 1.96 -26.73
CA LEU A 61 27.34 2.03 -25.31
C LEU A 61 25.97 1.40 -24.98
N ILE A 62 24.97 1.63 -25.82
CA ILE A 62 23.65 0.98 -25.71
C ILE A 62 23.80 -0.54 -25.91
N ALA A 63 24.53 -0.95 -26.94
CA ALA A 63 24.75 -2.38 -27.24
C ALA A 63 25.45 -3.13 -26.09
N LEU A 64 26.32 -2.48 -25.32
CA LEU A 64 27.02 -3.05 -24.16
C LEU A 64 26.07 -3.63 -23.10
N ILE A 65 24.87 -3.06 -22.97
CA ILE A 65 23.88 -3.43 -21.94
C ILE A 65 22.58 -4.01 -22.54
N ALA A 66 22.53 -4.19 -23.86
CA ALA A 66 21.38 -4.73 -24.59
C ALA A 66 21.43 -6.27 -24.71
N ASP A 67 21.87 -6.97 -23.68
CA ASP A 67 22.11 -8.42 -23.68
C ASP A 67 21.05 -9.22 -22.90
N GLY A 68 19.92 -8.59 -22.57
CA GLY A 68 18.81 -9.19 -21.82
C GLY A 68 18.93 -9.04 -20.30
N ARG A 69 19.99 -8.40 -19.79
CA ARG A 69 20.09 -8.02 -18.37
C ARG A 69 18.99 -7.04 -17.95
N SER A 70 18.79 -6.88 -16.64
CA SER A 70 17.84 -5.87 -16.16
C SER A 70 18.45 -4.46 -16.21
N VAL A 71 17.77 -3.54 -16.89
CA VAL A 71 18.25 -2.17 -17.11
C VAL A 71 17.21 -1.15 -16.66
N LEU A 72 17.66 -0.12 -15.95
CA LEU A 72 16.88 1.11 -15.72
C LEU A 72 17.34 2.19 -16.70
N GLU A 73 16.42 2.67 -17.54
CA GLU A 73 16.62 3.84 -18.38
C GLU A 73 16.04 5.08 -17.71
N ILE A 74 16.87 6.11 -17.53
CA ILE A 74 16.52 7.38 -16.88
C ILE A 74 16.31 8.44 -17.96
N GLY A 75 15.11 9.04 -17.99
CA GLY A 75 14.71 10.10 -18.90
C GLY A 75 14.52 9.64 -20.36
N PRO A 76 13.74 8.58 -20.65
CA PRO A 76 13.54 8.12 -22.03
C PRO A 76 12.75 9.09 -22.91
N PHE A 77 11.99 10.02 -22.31
CA PHE A 77 11.03 10.91 -22.95
C PHE A 77 10.27 10.25 -24.12
N CYS A 78 10.58 10.64 -25.37
CA CYS A 78 9.95 10.11 -26.57
C CYS A 78 10.92 9.45 -27.54
N ASP A 79 12.08 9.03 -27.07
CA ASP A 79 13.02 8.22 -27.85
C ASP A 79 13.80 7.25 -26.94
N PRO A 80 13.12 6.24 -26.35
CA PRO A 80 13.78 5.29 -25.45
C PRO A 80 14.88 4.52 -26.17
N LEU A 81 16.04 4.44 -25.53
CA LEU A 81 17.26 3.82 -26.07
C LEU A 81 17.18 2.30 -26.09
N LEU A 82 16.50 1.72 -25.11
CA LEU A 82 16.31 0.28 -24.99
C LEU A 82 14.82 -0.04 -24.91
N ARG A 83 14.44 -1.20 -25.45
CA ARG A 83 13.07 -1.73 -25.35
C ARG A 83 13.12 -3.22 -25.05
N GLY A 84 12.29 -3.68 -24.14
CA GLY A 84 12.19 -5.11 -23.81
C GLY A 84 11.59 -5.36 -22.44
N PRO A 85 11.29 -6.63 -22.11
CA PRO A 85 10.63 -7.00 -20.85
C PRO A 85 11.51 -6.82 -19.60
N HIS A 86 12.82 -6.66 -19.79
CA HIS A 86 13.80 -6.45 -18.71
C HIS A 86 14.24 -4.97 -18.57
N ILE A 87 13.62 -4.08 -19.35
CA ILE A 87 13.87 -2.64 -19.31
C ILE A 87 12.79 -1.98 -18.47
N ALA A 88 13.20 -1.17 -17.51
CA ALA A 88 12.33 -0.29 -16.75
C ALA A 88 12.66 1.18 -17.06
N TYR A 89 11.65 2.03 -17.07
CA TYR A 89 11.78 3.45 -17.37
C TYR A 89 11.51 4.32 -16.15
N LEU A 90 12.36 5.32 -15.94
CA LEU A 90 12.15 6.38 -14.97
C LEU A 90 12.08 7.73 -15.66
N ASP A 91 11.02 8.49 -15.40
CA ASP A 91 10.84 9.85 -15.91
C ASP A 91 10.10 10.72 -14.88
N VAL A 92 10.23 12.03 -14.98
CA VAL A 92 9.52 12.99 -14.11
C VAL A 92 8.02 12.99 -14.42
N LEU A 93 7.65 12.63 -15.65
CA LEU A 93 6.27 12.55 -16.12
C LEU A 93 5.85 11.10 -16.39
N ASP A 94 4.56 10.79 -16.21
CA ASP A 94 4.01 9.50 -16.64
C ASP A 94 3.88 9.40 -18.18
N ALA A 95 3.59 8.20 -18.70
CA ALA A 95 3.53 7.97 -20.14
C ALA A 95 2.47 8.84 -20.87
N ASP A 96 1.35 9.15 -20.22
CA ASP A 96 0.30 9.99 -20.82
C ASP A 96 0.71 11.46 -20.82
N GLN A 97 1.36 11.92 -19.76
CA GLN A 97 1.95 13.25 -19.66
C GLN A 97 3.09 13.44 -20.66
N LEU A 98 3.96 12.43 -20.88
CA LEU A 98 5.00 12.49 -21.92
C LEU A 98 4.38 12.61 -23.31
N ARG A 99 3.34 11.83 -23.62
CA ARG A 99 2.61 11.95 -24.90
C ARG A 99 1.97 13.32 -25.08
N ALA A 100 1.35 13.86 -24.03
CA ALA A 100 0.78 15.20 -24.05
C ALA A 100 1.86 16.26 -24.30
N ARG A 101 3.01 16.14 -23.62
CA ARG A 101 4.17 17.03 -23.82
C ARG A 101 4.73 16.92 -25.24
N ALA A 102 4.86 15.71 -25.77
CA ALA A 102 5.30 15.45 -27.14
C ALA A 102 4.41 16.18 -28.16
N MET A 103 3.08 16.04 -28.03
CA MET A 103 2.13 16.75 -28.89
C MET A 103 2.28 18.28 -28.79
N GLN A 104 2.49 18.81 -27.58
CA GLN A 104 2.67 20.26 -27.37
C GLN A 104 3.92 20.81 -28.07
N ILE A 105 5.01 20.04 -28.08
CA ILE A 105 6.29 20.46 -28.67
C ILE A 105 6.50 19.95 -30.10
N GLY A 106 5.48 19.33 -30.70
CA GLY A 106 5.48 18.87 -32.09
C GLY A 106 6.27 17.58 -32.36
N LEU A 107 6.52 16.77 -31.34
CA LEU A 107 7.07 15.42 -31.47
C LEU A 107 5.95 14.38 -31.63
N ASP A 108 6.27 13.24 -32.23
CA ASP A 108 5.32 12.13 -32.38
C ASP A 108 5.10 11.42 -31.03
N PRO A 109 3.89 11.49 -30.44
CA PRO A 109 3.58 10.82 -29.18
C PRO A 109 3.67 9.29 -29.27
N ALA A 110 3.66 8.71 -30.48
CA ALA A 110 3.80 7.26 -30.65
C ALA A 110 5.21 6.75 -30.29
N ASN A 111 6.21 7.63 -30.27
CA ASN A 111 7.59 7.23 -29.94
C ASN A 111 7.83 7.11 -28.43
N CYS A 112 7.00 7.76 -27.60
CA CYS A 112 7.10 7.68 -26.15
C CYS A 112 6.86 6.24 -25.64
N PRO A 113 7.55 5.82 -24.56
CA PRO A 113 7.36 4.50 -23.98
C PRO A 113 5.88 4.18 -23.73
N GLU A 114 5.51 2.91 -23.89
CA GLU A 114 4.14 2.46 -23.59
C GLU A 114 3.78 2.73 -22.12
N ARG A 115 4.77 2.60 -21.23
CA ARG A 115 4.68 2.84 -19.78
C ARG A 115 5.94 3.52 -19.26
N ILE A 116 5.79 4.22 -18.14
CA ILE A 116 6.88 4.67 -17.27
C ILE A 116 6.75 3.90 -15.96
N ASP A 117 7.74 3.08 -15.62
CA ASP A 117 7.70 2.19 -14.45
C ASP A 117 7.89 2.97 -13.13
N TYR A 118 8.63 4.09 -13.18
CA TYR A 118 8.88 4.97 -12.03
C TYR A 118 8.67 6.44 -12.40
N VAL A 119 7.68 7.08 -11.80
CA VAL A 119 7.39 8.51 -12.02
C VAL A 119 8.00 9.35 -10.88
N GLY A 120 8.86 10.31 -11.21
CA GLY A 120 9.55 11.19 -10.27
C GLY A 120 11.07 11.02 -10.26
N GLY A 121 11.66 10.82 -9.09
CA GLY A 121 13.11 10.67 -8.89
C GLY A 121 13.54 9.24 -8.55
N LEU A 122 14.86 9.01 -8.48
CA LEU A 122 15.45 7.69 -8.17
C LEU A 122 15.10 7.18 -6.75
N ASP A 123 14.61 8.05 -5.86
CA ASP A 123 14.08 7.69 -4.53
C ASP A 123 12.86 6.74 -4.61
N ARG A 124 12.16 6.73 -5.75
CA ARG A 124 11.03 5.83 -6.03
C ARG A 124 11.45 4.42 -6.40
N VAL A 125 12.69 4.23 -6.85
CA VAL A 125 13.20 2.94 -7.31
C VAL A 125 13.64 2.10 -6.11
N ARG A 126 12.98 0.97 -5.85
CA ARG A 126 13.27 0.14 -4.66
C ARG A 126 14.05 -1.15 -4.94
N ARG A 127 14.11 -1.56 -6.20
CA ARG A 127 14.90 -2.71 -6.69
C ARG A 127 16.30 -2.32 -7.15
N ARG A 128 17.17 -3.32 -7.33
CA ARG A 128 18.45 -3.16 -8.02
C ARG A 128 18.37 -3.52 -9.52
N PHE A 129 19.31 -2.98 -10.31
CA PHE A 129 19.46 -3.23 -11.75
C PHE A 129 20.90 -3.63 -12.10
N ASP A 130 21.02 -4.54 -13.08
CA ASP A 130 22.32 -5.00 -13.59
C ASP A 130 23.02 -3.92 -14.42
N ALA A 131 22.25 -2.99 -14.99
CA ALA A 131 22.77 -1.75 -15.55
C ALA A 131 21.77 -0.61 -15.39
N MET A 132 22.30 0.61 -15.46
CA MET A 132 21.53 1.84 -15.58
C MET A 132 22.02 2.59 -16.81
N ILE A 133 21.13 3.25 -17.52
CA ILE A 133 21.49 4.16 -18.62
C ILE A 133 20.75 5.48 -18.47
N SER A 134 21.48 6.58 -18.65
CA SER A 134 20.93 7.94 -18.62
C SER A 134 21.44 8.70 -19.82
N SER A 135 20.54 9.31 -20.59
CA SER A 135 20.88 10.10 -21.78
C SER A 135 20.26 11.48 -21.66
N HIS A 136 21.11 12.51 -21.65
CA HIS A 136 20.68 13.90 -21.50
C HIS A 136 19.73 14.12 -20.31
N ALA A 137 20.08 13.55 -19.16
CA ALA A 137 19.30 13.64 -17.93
C ALA A 137 20.15 14.03 -16.70
N ILE A 138 21.44 13.72 -16.68
CA ILE A 138 22.30 13.98 -15.52
C ILE A 138 22.53 15.49 -15.31
N GLU A 139 22.54 16.26 -16.39
CA GLU A 139 22.65 17.71 -16.41
C GLU A 139 21.41 18.40 -15.85
N HIS A 140 20.25 17.75 -15.83
CA HIS A 140 18.99 18.27 -15.28
C HIS A 140 18.83 18.03 -13.77
N GLN A 141 19.79 17.37 -13.10
CA GLN A 141 19.65 17.00 -11.70
C GLN A 141 19.92 18.19 -10.76
N PRO A 142 18.99 18.61 -9.87
CA PRO A 142 19.26 19.76 -8.98
C PRO A 142 20.38 19.53 -7.95
N ASP A 143 20.58 18.27 -7.54
CA ASP A 143 21.64 17.80 -6.65
C ASP A 143 22.31 16.56 -7.24
N LEU A 144 23.47 16.75 -7.87
CA LEU A 144 24.23 15.68 -8.51
C LEU A 144 24.74 14.62 -7.52
N VAL A 145 25.11 15.02 -6.31
CA VAL A 145 25.65 14.09 -5.30
C VAL A 145 24.54 13.16 -4.81
N GLU A 146 23.37 13.71 -4.49
CA GLU A 146 22.23 12.91 -4.08
C GLU A 146 21.77 11.99 -5.20
N HIS A 147 21.75 12.45 -6.45
CA HIS A 147 21.44 11.60 -7.60
C HIS A 147 22.39 10.39 -7.70
N LEU A 148 23.71 10.61 -7.57
CA LEU A 148 24.71 9.52 -7.58
C LEU A 148 24.55 8.58 -6.39
N ARG A 149 24.23 9.08 -5.20
CA ARG A 149 23.96 8.23 -4.01
C ARG A 149 22.71 7.38 -4.18
N GLN A 150 21.67 7.94 -4.80
CA GLN A 150 20.46 7.18 -5.12
C GLN A 150 20.74 6.11 -6.18
N ALA A 151 21.54 6.43 -7.19
CA ALA A 151 22.01 5.46 -8.18
C ALA A 151 22.86 4.33 -7.54
N GLU A 152 23.75 4.65 -6.58
CA GLU A 152 24.57 3.67 -5.85
C GLU A 152 23.70 2.64 -5.11
N ARG A 153 22.56 3.08 -4.58
CA ARG A 153 21.61 2.22 -3.87
C ARG A 153 20.93 1.21 -4.78
N ILE A 154 20.71 1.55 -6.05
CA ILE A 154 19.88 0.77 -6.99
C ILE A 154 20.69 0.07 -8.08
N ILE A 155 22.00 0.26 -8.15
CA ILE A 155 22.86 -0.53 -9.04
C ILE A 155 23.23 -1.85 -8.36
N ALA A 156 23.31 -2.95 -9.12
CA ALA A 156 23.86 -4.21 -8.62
C ALA A 156 25.37 -4.06 -8.27
N PRO A 157 25.92 -4.91 -7.38
CA PRO A 157 27.34 -4.84 -6.99
C PRO A 157 28.32 -4.81 -8.17
N ASP A 158 27.98 -5.53 -9.25
CA ASP A 158 28.75 -5.65 -10.48
C ASP A 158 28.11 -4.88 -11.66
N GLY A 159 27.15 -4.01 -11.36
CA GLY A 159 26.41 -3.28 -12.39
C GLY A 159 27.15 -2.09 -12.97
N MET A 160 26.72 -1.67 -14.16
CA MET A 160 27.28 -0.54 -14.90
C MET A 160 26.27 0.61 -14.99
N PHE A 161 26.71 1.83 -14.70
CA PHE A 161 25.92 3.03 -14.96
C PHE A 161 26.48 3.76 -16.19
N CYS A 162 25.83 3.56 -17.32
CA CYS A 162 26.16 4.14 -18.61
C CYS A 162 25.53 5.54 -18.75
N LEU A 163 26.34 6.51 -19.16
CA LEU A 163 25.94 7.91 -19.26
C LEU A 163 26.24 8.44 -20.66
N ILE A 164 25.25 9.08 -21.28
CA ILE A 164 25.38 9.85 -22.52
C ILE A 164 25.10 11.30 -22.14
N ILE A 165 26.15 12.13 -22.16
CA ILE A 165 26.16 13.45 -21.52
C ILE A 165 26.39 14.51 -22.60
N PRO A 166 25.61 15.61 -22.63
CA PRO A 166 25.94 16.73 -23.51
C PRO A 166 27.35 17.24 -23.24
N ASP A 167 28.16 17.32 -24.30
CA ASP A 167 29.40 18.07 -24.28
C ASP A 167 29.06 19.51 -24.55
N LYS A 168 29.19 20.35 -23.52
CA LYS A 168 28.83 21.77 -23.63
C LYS A 168 29.48 22.47 -24.81
N ARG A 169 30.67 22.02 -25.27
CA ARG A 169 31.40 22.64 -26.38
C ARG A 169 30.64 22.53 -27.71
N TYR A 170 29.77 21.53 -27.84
CA TYR A 170 29.12 21.15 -29.09
C TYR A 170 27.58 21.13 -29.02
N CYS A 171 27.00 21.73 -27.97
CA CYS A 171 25.56 21.91 -27.82
C CYS A 171 25.21 23.39 -27.52
N PHE A 172 23.92 23.67 -27.30
CA PHE A 172 23.43 25.02 -26.99
C PHE A 172 24.04 25.64 -25.71
N ASP A 173 24.69 24.86 -24.84
CA ASP A 173 25.35 25.33 -23.60
C ASP A 173 26.74 25.93 -23.83
N HIS A 174 27.20 26.05 -25.09
CA HIS A 174 28.57 26.44 -25.44
C HIS A 174 29.13 27.63 -24.66
N HIS A 175 28.35 28.70 -24.51
CA HIS A 175 28.80 29.92 -23.85
C HIS A 175 28.66 29.93 -22.33
N ILE A 176 27.98 28.93 -21.75
CA ILE A 176 27.83 28.81 -20.30
C ILE A 176 29.16 28.27 -19.71
N PRO A 177 29.65 28.74 -18.55
CA PRO A 177 30.85 28.18 -17.94
C PRO A 177 30.71 26.70 -17.55
N GLU A 178 31.83 25.97 -17.53
CA GLU A 178 31.86 24.60 -16.98
C GLU A 178 31.44 24.59 -15.50
N SER A 179 30.68 23.57 -15.11
CA SER A 179 30.35 23.36 -13.70
C SER A 179 31.61 23.06 -12.89
N SER A 180 31.68 23.61 -11.69
CA SER A 180 32.77 23.40 -10.75
C SER A 180 32.37 22.45 -9.61
N ILE A 181 33.35 21.77 -9.02
CA ILE A 181 33.14 20.98 -7.81
C ILE A 181 32.54 21.81 -6.66
N ALA A 182 32.87 23.10 -6.57
CA ALA A 182 32.32 23.99 -5.55
C ALA A 182 30.80 24.15 -5.68
N GLN A 183 30.29 24.33 -6.91
CA GLN A 183 28.85 24.43 -7.16
C GLN A 183 28.13 23.11 -6.87
N VAL A 184 28.74 21.97 -7.22
CA VAL A 184 28.20 20.64 -6.93
C VAL A 184 28.06 20.41 -5.43
N ILE A 185 29.13 20.69 -4.65
CA ILE A 185 29.11 20.56 -3.19
C ILE A 185 28.11 21.53 -2.55
N GLN A 186 28.02 22.76 -3.06
CA GLN A 186 27.05 23.74 -2.57
C GLN A 186 25.61 23.24 -2.76
N ALA A 187 25.27 22.77 -3.97
CA ALA A 187 23.95 22.23 -4.25
C ALA A 187 23.58 21.06 -3.32
N HIS A 188 24.55 20.18 -3.04
CA HIS A 188 24.35 19.07 -2.13
C HIS A 188 24.12 19.52 -0.68
N ARG A 189 24.91 20.47 -0.19
CA ARG A 189 24.74 21.03 1.17
C ARG A 189 23.42 21.78 1.34
N GLU A 190 22.93 22.39 0.27
CA GLU A 190 21.62 23.04 0.23
C GLU A 190 20.46 22.05 0.02
N GLN A 191 20.77 20.77 -0.25
CA GLN A 191 19.79 19.70 -0.49
C GLN A 191 18.75 20.08 -1.55
N ARG A 192 19.24 20.64 -2.67
CA ARG A 192 18.37 21.20 -3.71
C ARG A 192 17.46 20.12 -4.30
N ARG A 193 16.17 20.41 -4.34
CA ARG A 193 15.14 19.57 -4.98
C ARG A 193 14.60 20.16 -6.28
N VAL A 194 14.88 21.42 -6.54
CA VAL A 194 14.46 22.17 -7.73
C VAL A 194 15.61 23.06 -8.20
N HIS A 195 15.56 23.45 -9.48
CA HIS A 195 16.55 24.33 -10.08
C HIS A 195 16.61 25.69 -9.38
N SER A 196 17.83 26.20 -9.22
CA SER A 196 18.04 27.55 -8.67
C SER A 196 17.72 28.62 -9.71
N LEU A 197 17.44 29.85 -9.26
CA LEU A 197 17.27 30.99 -10.17
C LEU A 197 18.48 31.15 -11.11
N ALA A 198 19.70 30.89 -10.63
CA ALA A 198 20.91 30.94 -11.46
C ALA A 198 20.84 29.93 -12.61
N SER A 199 20.49 28.67 -12.33
CA SER A 199 20.34 27.61 -13.34
C SER A 199 19.29 27.97 -14.40
N VAL A 200 18.14 28.52 -13.97
CA VAL A 200 17.08 28.95 -14.89
C VAL A 200 17.55 30.10 -15.78
N ILE A 201 18.26 31.10 -15.21
CA ILE A 201 18.81 32.21 -15.99
C ILE A 201 19.88 31.73 -16.97
N GLU A 202 20.83 30.90 -16.53
CA GLU A 202 21.92 30.39 -17.37
C GLU A 202 21.36 29.64 -18.57
N HIS A 203 20.47 28.68 -18.35
CA HIS A 203 19.89 27.89 -19.45
C HIS A 203 18.95 28.71 -20.36
N VAL A 204 18.10 29.58 -19.82
CA VAL A 204 17.13 30.33 -20.65
C VAL A 204 17.78 31.49 -21.40
N ALA A 205 18.77 32.16 -20.79
CA ALA A 205 19.33 33.41 -21.33
C ALA A 205 20.65 33.24 -22.08
N LEU A 206 21.48 32.25 -21.72
CA LEU A 206 22.84 32.13 -22.23
C LEU A 206 23.03 31.00 -23.26
N THR A 207 21.94 30.30 -23.62
CA THR A 207 21.97 29.26 -24.65
C THR A 207 22.02 29.82 -26.07
N THR A 208 22.78 29.13 -26.93
CA THR A 208 22.91 29.38 -28.37
C THR A 208 22.15 28.33 -29.20
N HIS A 209 22.47 28.16 -30.49
CA HIS A 209 21.91 27.10 -31.32
C HIS A 209 22.40 25.71 -30.89
N ASN A 210 21.67 24.65 -31.21
CA ASN A 210 22.04 23.27 -30.89
C ASN A 210 22.63 22.47 -32.07
N ASP A 211 23.13 23.15 -33.10
CA ASP A 211 23.71 22.49 -34.29
C ASP A 211 25.17 22.10 -34.03
N SER A 212 25.41 20.84 -33.68
CA SER A 212 26.74 20.29 -33.38
C SER A 212 27.73 20.48 -34.52
N ARG A 213 27.31 20.31 -35.79
CA ARG A 213 28.19 20.44 -36.96
C ARG A 213 28.73 21.86 -37.09
N ARG A 214 27.89 22.86 -36.81
CA ARG A 214 28.32 24.26 -36.77
C ARG A 214 29.31 24.50 -35.66
N HIS A 215 29.07 23.97 -34.45
CA HIS A 215 30.05 24.09 -33.35
C HIS A 215 31.40 23.47 -33.73
N TRP A 216 31.41 22.27 -34.33
CA TRP A 216 32.64 21.62 -34.79
C TRP A 216 33.35 22.37 -35.93
N ALA A 217 32.64 23.22 -36.68
CA ALA A 217 33.20 24.11 -37.69
C ALA A 217 33.68 25.47 -37.12
N GLY A 218 33.53 25.70 -35.82
CA GLY A 218 33.90 26.94 -35.13
C GLY A 218 32.82 28.04 -35.18
N ASP A 219 31.62 27.73 -35.68
CA ASP A 219 30.46 28.61 -35.62
C ASP A 219 29.60 28.24 -34.41
N HIS A 220 29.66 29.08 -33.38
CA HIS A 220 28.96 28.88 -32.12
C HIS A 220 27.76 29.82 -31.94
N GLY A 221 27.48 30.66 -32.94
CA GLY A 221 26.55 31.77 -32.80
C GLY A 221 27.10 32.90 -31.90
N PRO A 222 26.25 33.87 -31.52
CA PRO A 222 26.66 35.00 -30.71
C PRO A 222 26.84 34.60 -29.24
N ALA A 223 27.97 35.00 -28.64
CA ALA A 223 28.27 34.75 -27.22
C ALA A 223 27.23 35.35 -26.25
N ILE A 224 26.61 36.46 -26.65
CA ILE A 224 25.50 37.08 -25.94
C ILE A 224 24.34 37.19 -26.93
N PRO A 225 23.21 36.49 -26.71
CA PRO A 225 22.04 36.62 -27.56
C PRO A 225 21.56 38.08 -27.66
N PRO A 226 21.15 38.57 -28.84
CA PRO A 226 20.67 39.96 -29.00
C PRO A 226 19.49 40.32 -28.08
N ASP A 227 18.70 39.33 -27.68
CA ASP A 227 17.54 39.43 -26.79
C ASP A 227 17.85 38.98 -25.34
N CYS A 228 19.12 38.90 -24.94
CA CYS A 228 19.55 38.36 -23.64
C CYS A 228 18.80 39.00 -22.45
N ALA A 229 18.67 40.33 -22.40
CA ALA A 229 17.93 41.01 -21.34
C ALA A 229 16.47 40.53 -21.24
N ALA A 230 15.78 40.38 -22.37
CA ALA A 230 14.40 39.89 -22.40
C ALA A 230 14.31 38.42 -21.97
N ARG A 231 15.31 37.59 -22.30
CA ARG A 231 15.40 36.20 -21.84
C ARG A 231 15.64 36.10 -20.33
N VAL A 232 16.48 36.96 -19.77
CA VAL A 232 16.70 37.05 -18.31
C VAL A 232 15.41 37.47 -17.60
N GLU A 233 14.70 38.48 -18.11
CA GLU A 233 13.41 38.89 -17.56
C GLU A 233 12.37 37.75 -17.59
N ARG A 234 12.35 36.96 -18.68
CA ARG A 234 11.50 35.76 -18.78
C ARG A 234 11.91 34.70 -17.75
N ALA A 235 13.19 34.40 -17.63
CA ALA A 235 13.72 33.42 -16.68
C ALA A 235 13.37 33.75 -15.22
N ILE A 236 13.53 35.02 -14.82
CA ILE A 236 13.15 35.50 -13.47
C ILE A 236 11.65 35.33 -13.26
N ARG A 237 10.84 35.76 -14.23
CA ARG A 237 9.38 35.67 -14.16
C ARG A 237 8.90 34.23 -14.04
N ASP A 238 9.42 33.33 -14.86
CA ASP A 238 9.03 31.92 -14.88
C ASP A 238 9.41 31.23 -13.56
N HIS A 239 10.59 31.54 -13.02
CA HIS A 239 11.02 31.07 -11.71
C HIS A 239 10.13 31.59 -10.57
N ASP A 240 9.86 32.90 -10.52
CA ASP A 240 9.08 33.53 -9.45
C ASP A 240 7.61 33.10 -9.46
N LEU A 241 6.99 32.98 -10.64
CA LEU A 241 5.62 32.48 -10.80
C LEU A 241 5.52 30.96 -10.57
N GLY A 242 6.62 30.23 -10.73
CA GLY A 242 6.68 28.78 -10.51
C GLY A 242 6.46 28.36 -9.05
N GLY A 243 6.64 29.27 -8.08
CA GLY A 243 6.33 29.00 -6.67
C GLY A 243 7.10 27.83 -6.06
N GLY A 244 8.34 27.58 -6.52
CA GLY A 244 9.16 26.45 -6.09
C GLY A 244 8.84 25.12 -6.78
N ARG A 245 8.14 25.14 -7.93
CA ARG A 245 7.96 23.95 -8.80
C ARG A 245 9.22 23.64 -9.61
N TYR A 246 9.33 22.39 -10.05
CA TYR A 246 10.37 21.96 -10.99
C TYR A 246 10.21 22.69 -12.33
N ILE A 247 11.30 23.26 -12.82
CA ILE A 247 11.42 23.86 -14.15
C ILE A 247 12.50 23.07 -14.88
N ASP A 248 12.22 22.62 -16.09
CA ASP A 248 13.09 21.72 -16.84
C ASP A 248 14.19 22.51 -17.56
N VAL A 249 15.37 22.59 -16.94
CA VAL A 249 16.55 23.30 -17.43
C VAL A 249 17.80 22.52 -17.04
N HIS A 250 18.94 22.81 -17.68
CA HIS A 250 20.22 22.27 -17.25
C HIS A 250 20.70 22.97 -15.97
N ALA A 251 21.16 22.20 -14.99
CA ALA A 251 21.90 22.64 -13.81
C ALA A 251 23.41 22.49 -13.97
N TRP A 252 23.86 21.57 -14.83
CA TRP A 252 25.27 21.21 -14.97
C TRP A 252 25.76 21.23 -16.43
N TYR A 253 27.01 21.63 -16.63
CA TYR A 253 27.61 21.83 -17.95
C TYR A 253 29.00 21.20 -17.96
N PHE A 254 29.15 20.15 -18.75
CA PHE A 254 30.34 19.30 -18.71
C PHE A 254 31.13 19.29 -20.02
N THR A 255 32.44 19.19 -19.88
CA THR A 255 33.33 18.54 -20.84
C THR A 255 33.74 17.17 -20.29
N PRO A 256 34.31 16.27 -21.11
CA PRO A 256 34.82 15.00 -20.62
C PRO A 256 35.81 15.15 -19.44
N ASP A 257 36.67 16.17 -19.50
CA ASP A 257 37.69 16.45 -18.47
C ASP A 257 37.07 17.03 -17.19
N SER A 258 36.11 17.94 -17.31
CA SER A 258 35.44 18.53 -16.14
C SER A 258 34.58 17.48 -15.42
N PHE A 259 33.88 16.62 -16.17
CA PHE A 259 33.09 15.51 -15.62
C PHE A 259 33.99 14.53 -14.87
N ARG A 260 35.11 14.11 -15.50
CA ARG A 260 36.11 13.23 -14.87
C ARG A 260 36.57 13.80 -13.53
N THR A 261 37.03 15.06 -13.55
CA THR A 261 37.55 15.75 -12.37
C THR A 261 36.52 15.80 -11.24
N ILE A 262 35.25 16.09 -11.55
CA ILE A 262 34.18 16.17 -10.56
C ILE A 262 33.91 14.80 -9.95
N ILE A 263 33.68 13.76 -10.77
CA ILE A 263 33.33 12.42 -10.27
C ILE A 263 34.47 11.82 -9.44
N GLU A 264 35.72 11.92 -9.89
CA GLU A 264 36.88 11.44 -9.13
C GLU A 264 37.02 12.17 -7.79
N THR A 265 36.81 13.50 -7.79
CA THR A 265 36.84 14.28 -6.54
C THR A 265 35.73 13.86 -5.58
N LEU A 266 34.50 13.65 -6.07
CA LEU A 266 33.38 13.19 -5.24
C LEU A 266 33.65 11.80 -4.65
N GLY A 267 34.23 10.89 -5.43
CA GLY A 267 34.65 9.57 -4.97
C GLY A 267 35.73 9.65 -3.90
N ALA A 268 36.78 10.46 -4.12
CA ALA A 268 37.86 10.67 -3.16
C ALA A 268 37.37 11.31 -1.83
N LEU A 269 36.32 12.13 -1.89
CA LEU A 269 35.65 12.71 -0.72
C LEU A 269 34.69 11.73 -0.02
N GLY A 270 34.44 10.55 -0.59
CA GLY A 270 33.48 9.58 -0.05
C GLY A 270 32.02 10.01 -0.17
N LEU A 271 31.71 10.95 -1.07
CA LEU A 271 30.35 11.45 -1.30
C LEU A 271 29.55 10.57 -2.26
N THR A 272 30.22 9.69 -2.99
CA THR A 272 29.64 8.65 -3.83
C THR A 272 30.46 7.37 -3.73
N GLY A 273 29.81 6.21 -3.80
CA GLY A 273 30.47 4.91 -3.93
C GLY A 273 30.91 4.57 -5.34
N PHE A 274 30.55 5.38 -6.34
CA PHE A 274 30.94 5.19 -7.74
C PHE A 274 32.39 5.60 -8.03
N GLU A 275 33.02 4.87 -8.95
CA GLU A 275 34.26 5.22 -9.62
C GLU A 275 34.06 5.24 -11.15
N LEU A 276 34.94 5.97 -11.85
CA LEU A 276 34.93 5.98 -13.32
C LEU A 276 35.53 4.68 -13.84
N ALA A 277 34.74 3.93 -14.60
CA ALA A 277 35.23 2.81 -15.39
C ALA A 277 35.75 3.28 -16.76
N GLY A 278 35.18 4.36 -17.31
CA GLY A 278 35.63 4.97 -18.56
C GLY A 278 34.96 6.30 -18.84
N VAL A 279 35.67 7.20 -19.52
CA VAL A 279 35.12 8.43 -20.14
C VAL A 279 35.67 8.51 -21.55
N TYR A 280 34.78 8.67 -22.52
CA TYR A 280 35.06 8.61 -23.94
C TYR A 280 34.67 9.93 -24.58
N ASP A 281 35.62 10.59 -25.24
CA ASP A 281 35.46 11.94 -25.76
C ASP A 281 34.37 12.07 -26.84
N ALA A 282 33.85 13.28 -26.99
CA ALA A 282 32.88 13.62 -28.02
C ALA A 282 33.45 13.40 -29.44
N VAL A 283 32.65 12.75 -30.27
CA VAL A 283 32.97 12.47 -31.68
C VAL A 283 32.53 13.62 -32.57
N ARG A 284 33.28 13.85 -33.66
CA ARG A 284 33.00 14.86 -34.69
C ARG A 284 31.52 14.83 -35.08
N ASP A 285 30.93 16.01 -35.21
CA ASP A 285 29.53 16.25 -35.58
C ASP A 285 28.49 15.76 -34.55
N ARG A 286 28.89 15.22 -33.40
CA ARG A 286 28.00 14.91 -32.27
C ARG A 286 28.08 15.98 -31.18
N ASN A 287 27.07 16.06 -30.33
CA ASN A 287 26.97 17.03 -29.23
C ASN A 287 27.21 16.40 -27.84
N GLU A 288 27.65 15.15 -27.77
CA GLU A 288 27.65 14.35 -26.55
C GLU A 288 28.92 13.52 -26.43
N PHE A 289 29.24 13.14 -25.19
CA PHE A 289 30.31 12.22 -24.83
C PHE A 289 29.75 11.11 -23.93
N CYS A 290 30.47 10.00 -23.82
CA CYS A 290 30.02 8.83 -23.07
C CYS A 290 30.85 8.62 -21.80
N ALA A 291 30.23 8.13 -20.74
CA ALA A 291 30.92 7.69 -19.54
C ALA A 291 30.30 6.41 -18.97
N VAL A 292 31.09 5.62 -18.26
CA VAL A 292 30.65 4.43 -17.52
C VAL A 292 31.14 4.54 -16.08
N LEU A 293 30.22 4.44 -15.14
CA LEU A 293 30.52 4.34 -13.71
C LEU A 293 30.27 2.91 -13.22
N ARG A 294 31.03 2.49 -12.21
CA ARG A 294 30.80 1.26 -11.45
C ARG A 294 31.01 1.50 -9.97
N LEU A 295 30.55 0.59 -9.11
CA LEU A 295 30.85 0.69 -7.69
C LEU A 295 32.35 0.47 -7.45
N SER A 296 32.95 1.35 -6.65
CA SER A 296 34.30 1.15 -6.13
C SER A 296 34.40 -0.16 -5.35
N ALA A 297 35.60 -0.75 -5.26
CA ALA A 297 35.80 -2.02 -4.55
C ALA A 297 35.24 -1.98 -3.10
N ALA A 298 35.38 -0.84 -2.41
CA ALA A 298 34.83 -0.64 -1.08
C ALA A 298 33.29 -0.57 -1.06
N ALA A 299 32.69 0.15 -2.02
CA ALA A 299 31.23 0.24 -2.13
C ALA A 299 30.60 -1.11 -2.56
N ARG A 300 31.24 -1.81 -3.50
CA ARG A 300 30.88 -3.17 -3.91
C ARG A 300 30.95 -4.14 -2.73
N GLY A 301 32.03 -4.11 -1.94
CA GLY A 301 32.16 -4.92 -0.73
C GLY A 301 31.05 -4.64 0.30
N ARG A 302 30.69 -3.36 0.51
CA ARG A 302 29.55 -2.99 1.37
C ARG A 302 28.21 -3.46 0.81
N ALA A 303 28.03 -3.42 -0.50
CA ALA A 303 26.81 -3.89 -1.15
C ALA A 303 26.66 -5.41 -0.98
N LEU A 304 27.73 -6.18 -1.22
CA LEU A 304 27.75 -7.63 -1.02
C LEU A 304 27.57 -8.03 0.45
N ALA A 305 28.22 -7.33 1.39
CA ALA A 305 28.09 -7.61 2.83
C ALA A 305 26.68 -7.30 3.39
N ARG A 306 25.99 -6.31 2.82
CA ARG A 306 24.58 -6.02 3.16
C ARG A 306 23.65 -7.17 2.76
N ASP A 307 23.98 -7.87 1.68
CA ASP A 307 23.17 -9.00 1.19
C ASP A 307 23.38 -10.27 2.05
N ASP A 308 24.53 -10.41 2.74
CA ASP A 308 24.90 -11.62 3.51
C ASP A 308 24.73 -11.54 5.05
N GLU A 309 24.87 -10.38 5.72
CA GLU A 309 24.89 -10.32 7.20
C GLU A 309 23.72 -9.56 7.88
N GLN A 310 23.03 -8.66 7.16
CA GLN A 310 22.02 -7.74 7.73
C GLN A 310 20.76 -7.58 6.86
N GLY A 311 20.61 -8.39 5.80
CA GLY A 311 19.53 -8.31 4.82
C GLY A 311 18.35 -9.24 5.10
N VAL A 312 17.53 -9.49 4.08
CA VAL A 312 16.50 -10.54 4.09
C VAL A 312 17.03 -11.74 3.31
N ILE A 313 16.91 -12.95 3.84
CA ILE A 313 17.19 -14.20 3.13
C ILE A 313 15.91 -15.04 3.02
N LEU A 314 15.61 -15.52 1.81
CA LEU A 314 14.48 -16.40 1.55
C LEU A 314 14.93 -17.86 1.56
N LEU A 315 14.19 -18.71 2.27
CA LEU A 315 14.52 -20.13 2.45
C LEU A 315 13.37 -21.00 1.93
N GLN A 316 13.69 -22.05 1.18
CA GLN A 316 12.72 -23.09 0.81
C GLN A 316 13.32 -24.48 0.95
N THR A 317 12.47 -25.49 1.13
CA THR A 317 12.93 -26.88 1.16
C THR A 317 11.85 -27.87 0.74
N SER A 318 12.28 -29.05 0.30
CA SER A 318 11.40 -30.17 0.01
C SER A 318 12.12 -31.50 0.28
N ASP A 319 11.34 -32.59 0.30
CA ASP A 319 11.92 -33.92 0.13
C ASP A 319 12.42 -34.11 -1.32
N ALA A 320 13.15 -35.20 -1.57
CA ALA A 320 13.76 -35.46 -2.88
C ALA A 320 12.77 -35.98 -3.95
N ASP A 321 11.57 -36.43 -3.55
CA ASP A 321 10.68 -37.19 -4.41
C ASP A 321 9.33 -36.48 -4.64
N ARG A 322 8.56 -36.26 -3.57
CA ARG A 322 7.13 -35.91 -3.62
C ARG A 322 6.89 -34.41 -3.78
N TYR A 323 7.61 -33.56 -3.05
CA TYR A 323 7.46 -32.10 -3.11
C TYR A 323 8.55 -31.41 -3.94
N ALA A 324 9.63 -32.11 -4.34
CA ALA A 324 10.66 -31.56 -5.22
C ALA A 324 10.11 -30.92 -6.51
N PRO A 325 9.10 -31.49 -7.20
CA PRO A 325 8.51 -30.84 -8.37
C PRO A 325 7.80 -29.51 -8.04
N MET A 326 7.13 -29.43 -6.88
CA MET A 326 6.48 -28.18 -6.44
C MET A 326 7.51 -27.12 -6.13
N LEU A 327 8.58 -27.49 -5.41
CA LEU A 327 9.69 -26.58 -5.13
C LEU A 327 10.34 -26.08 -6.42
N ALA A 328 10.57 -26.93 -7.43
CA ALA A 328 11.15 -26.50 -8.70
C ALA A 328 10.32 -25.40 -9.39
N VAL A 329 8.99 -25.48 -9.29
CA VAL A 329 8.06 -24.47 -9.80
C VAL A 329 8.11 -23.20 -8.97
N THR A 330 7.90 -23.30 -7.65
CA THR A 330 7.80 -22.12 -6.77
C THR A 330 9.12 -21.40 -6.59
N ALA A 331 10.24 -22.14 -6.52
CA ALA A 331 11.58 -21.57 -6.46
C ALA A 331 11.88 -20.63 -7.62
N THR A 332 11.30 -20.85 -8.80
CA THR A 332 11.49 -19.93 -9.94
C THR A 332 10.86 -18.57 -9.67
N ASN A 333 9.70 -18.54 -9.01
CA ASN A 333 9.01 -17.31 -8.60
C ASN A 333 9.67 -16.64 -7.40
N VAL A 334 10.04 -17.42 -6.37
CA VAL A 334 10.67 -16.88 -5.16
C VAL A 334 12.08 -16.34 -5.44
N ARG A 335 12.87 -17.01 -6.31
CA ARG A 335 14.17 -16.48 -6.76
C ARG A 335 14.02 -15.18 -7.53
N GLU A 336 13.00 -15.05 -8.38
CA GLU A 336 12.76 -13.79 -9.09
C GLU A 336 12.37 -12.67 -8.13
N TYR A 337 11.53 -12.95 -7.12
CA TYR A 337 11.24 -11.97 -6.07
C TYR A 337 12.50 -11.55 -5.32
N ALA A 338 13.29 -12.52 -4.84
CA ALA A 338 14.54 -12.26 -4.12
C ALA A 338 15.50 -11.41 -4.97
N ARG A 339 15.68 -11.78 -6.24
CA ARG A 339 16.51 -11.02 -7.19
C ARG A 339 15.99 -9.60 -7.40
N ARG A 340 14.68 -9.40 -7.55
CA ARG A 340 14.05 -8.07 -7.68
C ARG A 340 14.31 -7.20 -6.46
N GLN A 341 14.17 -7.75 -5.27
CA GLN A 341 14.29 -6.99 -4.03
C GLN A 341 15.73 -6.89 -3.51
N GLY A 342 16.68 -7.61 -4.12
CA GLY A 342 18.06 -7.67 -3.64
C GLY A 342 18.19 -8.46 -2.33
N PHE A 343 17.44 -9.56 -2.21
CA PHE A 343 17.46 -10.46 -1.07
C PHE A 343 18.25 -11.74 -1.39
N GLY A 344 18.81 -12.36 -0.36
CA GLY A 344 19.39 -13.70 -0.47
C GLY A 344 18.32 -14.76 -0.74
N TYR A 345 18.69 -15.85 -1.38
CA TYR A 345 17.83 -17.03 -1.55
C TYR A 345 18.65 -18.30 -1.36
N ASP A 346 18.14 -19.23 -0.55
CA ASP A 346 18.70 -20.57 -0.40
C ASP A 346 17.59 -21.63 -0.42
N SER A 347 17.91 -22.80 -0.95
CA SER A 347 16.97 -23.91 -0.99
C SER A 347 17.65 -25.26 -0.81
N PHE A 348 16.97 -26.17 -0.12
CA PHE A 348 17.49 -27.51 0.13
C PHE A 348 16.51 -28.61 -0.30
N VAL A 349 16.99 -29.56 -1.11
CA VAL A 349 16.23 -30.75 -1.53
C VAL A 349 16.82 -31.98 -0.86
N GLY A 350 16.00 -32.71 -0.10
CA GLY A 350 16.41 -33.91 0.61
C GLY A 350 15.97 -33.88 2.07
N ILE A 351 16.73 -34.55 2.94
CA ILE A 351 16.45 -34.63 4.38
C ILE A 351 17.71 -34.21 5.12
N LYS A 352 17.67 -33.12 5.89
CA LYS A 352 18.80 -32.71 6.74
C LYS A 352 18.96 -33.62 7.96
N ARG A 353 17.85 -34.10 8.53
CA ARG A 353 17.84 -35.09 9.63
C ARG A 353 16.55 -35.92 9.61
N GLY A 354 16.68 -37.23 9.44
CA GLY A 354 15.56 -38.15 9.35
C GLY A 354 15.86 -39.34 8.45
N PHE A 355 14.90 -40.25 8.34
CA PHE A 355 14.95 -41.51 7.60
C PHE A 355 13.83 -41.67 6.57
N HIS A 356 12.76 -40.86 6.65
CA HIS A 356 11.59 -40.95 5.77
C HIS A 356 11.36 -39.62 5.00
N PRO A 357 10.91 -39.64 3.73
CA PRO A 357 10.73 -38.41 2.93
C PRO A 357 9.86 -37.33 3.58
N TRP A 358 8.80 -37.71 4.29
CA TRP A 358 7.90 -36.74 4.94
C TRP A 358 8.60 -35.90 6.02
N GLN A 359 9.71 -36.41 6.58
CA GLN A 359 10.49 -35.70 7.61
C GLN A 359 11.25 -34.50 7.07
N ALA A 360 11.23 -34.27 5.74
CA ALA A 360 11.68 -33.00 5.15
C ALA A 360 10.90 -31.79 5.69
N THR A 361 9.70 -31.96 6.29
CA THR A 361 9.00 -30.87 6.99
C THR A 361 9.84 -30.20 8.08
N PHE A 362 10.75 -30.97 8.71
CA PHE A 362 11.64 -30.47 9.75
C PHE A 362 12.83 -29.69 9.20
N ASN A 363 13.16 -29.76 7.89
CA ASN A 363 14.37 -29.15 7.32
C ASN A 363 14.50 -27.64 7.61
N ARG A 364 13.38 -26.94 7.79
CA ARG A 364 13.36 -25.52 8.16
C ARG A 364 14.11 -25.22 9.47
N ILE A 365 14.04 -26.13 10.44
CA ILE A 365 14.66 -25.98 11.76
C ILE A 365 16.20 -25.96 11.65
N PRO A 366 16.88 -26.97 11.07
CA PRO A 366 18.32 -26.92 10.88
C PRO A 366 18.76 -25.83 9.90
N MET A 367 17.96 -25.46 8.89
CA MET A 367 18.29 -24.31 8.02
C MET A 367 18.33 -22.99 8.81
N LEU A 368 17.37 -22.75 9.70
CA LEU A 368 17.38 -21.58 10.58
C LEU A 368 18.52 -21.65 11.61
N ALA A 369 18.82 -22.84 12.15
CA ALA A 369 19.94 -23.03 13.07
C ALA A 369 21.30 -22.77 12.39
N GLU A 370 21.47 -23.16 11.12
CA GLU A 370 22.67 -22.87 10.34
C GLU A 370 22.88 -21.35 10.14
N LEU A 371 21.81 -20.56 10.00
CA LEU A 371 21.89 -19.10 9.98
C LEU A 371 22.32 -18.53 11.34
N LEU A 372 21.81 -19.11 12.44
CA LEU A 372 22.21 -18.74 13.80
C LEU A 372 23.70 -19.00 14.03
N ASP A 373 24.18 -20.18 13.65
CA ASP A 373 25.59 -20.59 13.81
C ASP A 373 26.55 -19.72 12.99
N ARG A 374 26.08 -19.19 11.86
CA ARG A 374 26.81 -18.24 11.00
C ARG A 374 26.82 -16.81 11.55
N GLY A 375 26.08 -16.52 12.62
CA GLY A 375 25.96 -15.17 13.18
C GLY A 375 25.12 -14.22 12.32
N PHE A 376 24.18 -14.74 11.52
CA PHE A 376 23.26 -13.90 10.74
C PHE A 376 22.44 -12.98 11.65
N THR A 377 22.25 -11.71 11.27
CA THR A 377 21.51 -10.72 12.09
C THR A 377 20.32 -10.08 11.38
N GLY A 378 20.00 -10.55 10.18
CA GLY A 378 18.88 -10.05 9.37
C GLY A 378 17.56 -10.81 9.58
N TRP A 379 16.69 -10.77 8.58
CA TRP A 379 15.42 -11.49 8.56
C TRP A 379 15.51 -12.73 7.68
N ALA A 380 15.10 -13.89 8.20
CA ALA A 380 14.91 -15.09 7.39
C ALA A 380 13.43 -15.29 7.09
N LEU A 381 13.06 -15.29 5.81
CA LEU A 381 11.71 -15.59 5.32
C LEU A 381 11.69 -17.01 4.76
N TYR A 382 11.09 -17.93 5.48
CA TYR A 382 10.89 -19.31 5.05
C TYR A 382 9.55 -19.47 4.32
N LEU A 383 9.54 -20.23 3.22
CA LEU A 383 8.35 -20.63 2.47
C LEU A 383 8.36 -22.15 2.21
N ASP A 384 7.21 -22.80 2.41
CA ASP A 384 7.02 -24.19 1.99
C ASP A 384 7.13 -24.36 0.46
N ALA A 385 7.40 -25.58 -0.01
CA ALA A 385 7.53 -25.91 -1.43
C ALA A 385 6.27 -25.60 -2.26
N ASP A 386 5.10 -25.52 -1.62
CA ASP A 386 3.81 -25.18 -2.23
C ASP A 386 3.36 -23.73 -1.98
N ALA A 387 4.27 -22.88 -1.46
CA ALA A 387 4.08 -21.45 -1.31
C ALA A 387 4.86 -20.64 -2.36
N TYR A 388 4.28 -19.53 -2.81
CA TYR A 388 4.87 -18.64 -3.82
C TYR A 388 4.51 -17.17 -3.54
N VAL A 389 5.35 -16.26 -4.03
CA VAL A 389 5.14 -14.82 -3.94
C VAL A 389 4.15 -14.39 -5.01
N GLN A 390 2.99 -13.90 -4.58
CA GLN A 390 1.93 -13.40 -5.45
C GLN A 390 2.20 -11.96 -5.93
N ASP A 391 2.71 -11.12 -5.04
CA ASP A 391 3.11 -9.75 -5.36
C ASP A 391 4.64 -9.65 -5.42
N LEU A 392 5.17 -9.75 -6.64
CA LEU A 392 6.61 -9.73 -6.89
C LEU A 392 7.26 -8.36 -6.68
N ASP A 393 6.46 -7.31 -6.52
CA ASP A 393 6.92 -5.94 -6.34
C ASP A 393 6.65 -5.42 -4.91
N PHE A 394 6.09 -6.27 -4.03
CA PHE A 394 5.86 -5.95 -2.62
C PHE A 394 7.16 -5.54 -1.91
N ASP A 395 7.19 -4.33 -1.32
CA ASP A 395 8.34 -3.79 -0.59
C ASP A 395 8.43 -4.40 0.82
N LEU A 396 8.96 -5.62 0.88
CA LEU A 396 9.15 -6.35 2.14
C LEU A 396 10.13 -5.63 3.08
N ALA A 397 11.13 -4.94 2.55
CA ALA A 397 12.07 -4.19 3.37
C ALA A 397 11.36 -3.04 4.12
N ALA A 398 10.49 -2.29 3.43
CA ALA A 398 9.66 -1.26 4.06
C ALA A 398 8.67 -1.86 5.06
N TYR A 399 8.05 -3.00 4.73
CA TYR A 399 7.17 -3.71 5.65
C TYR A 399 7.89 -4.15 6.93
N LEU A 400 9.17 -4.52 6.86
CA LEU A 400 9.97 -4.96 8.01
C LEU A 400 10.64 -3.79 8.76
N ALA A 401 10.72 -2.59 8.17
CA ALA A 401 11.47 -1.47 8.72
C ALA A 401 10.97 -1.03 10.12
N ASP A 402 9.66 -1.10 10.37
CA ASP A 402 9.03 -0.76 11.65
C ASP A 402 8.80 -1.96 12.57
N LYS A 403 9.23 -3.18 12.18
CA LYS A 403 9.02 -4.43 12.91
C LYS A 403 10.30 -4.99 13.53
N GLN A 404 11.33 -4.18 13.67
CA GLN A 404 12.60 -4.58 14.28
C GLN A 404 12.44 -4.95 15.78
N ASP A 405 11.35 -4.52 16.41
CA ASP A 405 10.92 -4.90 17.76
C ASP A 405 10.24 -6.29 17.81
N ARG A 406 10.06 -6.97 16.68
CA ARG A 406 9.43 -8.30 16.59
C ARG A 406 10.45 -9.40 16.42
N ALA A 407 10.21 -10.50 17.12
CA ALA A 407 11.03 -11.72 17.06
C ALA A 407 10.75 -12.54 15.80
N ALA A 408 9.47 -12.64 15.42
CA ALA A 408 9.04 -13.35 14.23
C ALA A 408 7.65 -12.88 13.79
N ILE A 409 7.31 -13.19 12.54
CA ILE A 409 5.99 -12.95 11.95
C ILE A 409 5.50 -14.29 11.37
N PHE A 410 4.31 -14.70 11.80
CA PHE A 410 3.63 -15.89 11.29
C PHE A 410 2.20 -15.56 10.87
N ALA A 411 1.59 -16.36 10.01
CA ALA A 411 0.15 -16.26 9.78
C ALA A 411 -0.63 -16.99 10.89
N THR A 412 -1.82 -16.49 11.24
CA THR A 412 -2.76 -17.28 12.08
C THR A 412 -3.13 -18.59 11.38
N SER A 413 -3.29 -19.68 12.13
CA SER A 413 -3.88 -20.92 11.59
C SER A 413 -5.41 -20.83 11.47
N GLY A 414 -6.03 -19.89 12.21
CA GLY A 414 -7.47 -19.65 12.22
C GLY A 414 -8.31 -20.68 12.98
N VAL A 415 -7.70 -21.65 13.68
CA VAL A 415 -8.42 -22.77 14.32
C VAL A 415 -8.96 -22.41 15.71
N THR A 416 -8.16 -21.71 16.52
CA THR A 416 -8.46 -21.43 17.93
C THR A 416 -8.55 -19.93 18.23
N GLY A 417 -7.90 -19.08 17.42
CA GLY A 417 -7.84 -17.63 17.63
C GLY A 417 -6.85 -17.18 18.71
N GLU A 418 -6.09 -18.12 19.28
CA GLU A 418 -5.06 -17.85 20.29
C GLU A 418 -3.75 -17.34 19.65
N ALA A 419 -2.95 -16.59 20.40
CA ALA A 419 -1.70 -16.02 19.89
C ALA A 419 -0.62 -17.07 19.53
N TRP A 420 -0.68 -18.26 20.14
CA TRP A 420 0.21 -19.39 19.82
C TRP A 420 -0.22 -20.15 18.55
N ASP A 421 -1.44 -19.90 18.06
CA ASP A 421 -2.07 -20.65 16.98
C ASP A 421 -1.67 -20.12 15.60
N VAL A 422 -0.43 -20.43 15.24
CA VAL A 422 0.22 -19.95 14.03
C VAL A 422 0.46 -21.07 13.02
N ASN A 423 0.54 -20.71 11.73
CA ASN A 423 0.94 -21.61 10.66
C ASN A 423 2.38 -21.30 10.23
N ALA A 424 3.23 -22.32 10.20
CA ALA A 424 4.67 -22.20 9.92
C ALA A 424 5.04 -22.29 8.42
N GLY A 425 4.07 -22.53 7.53
CA GLY A 425 4.30 -22.68 6.08
C GLY A 425 4.84 -21.44 5.38
N VAL A 426 4.60 -20.27 5.97
CA VAL A 426 5.30 -19.01 5.66
C VAL A 426 5.66 -18.36 6.99
N ALA A 427 6.96 -18.18 7.24
CA ALA A 427 7.48 -17.70 8.51
C ALA A 427 8.60 -16.69 8.32
N LEU A 428 8.54 -15.55 9.00
CA LEU A 428 9.63 -14.58 9.03
C LEU A 428 10.25 -14.57 10.43
N VAL A 429 11.56 -14.79 10.53
CA VAL A 429 12.28 -14.81 11.81
C VAL A 429 13.34 -13.70 11.80
N ASN A 430 13.34 -12.87 12.84
CA ASN A 430 14.27 -11.76 13.00
C ASN A 430 15.47 -12.18 13.85
N PHE A 431 16.61 -12.42 13.20
CA PHE A 431 17.84 -12.78 13.91
C PHE A 431 18.53 -11.59 14.55
N GLY A 432 18.13 -10.36 14.23
CA GLY A 432 18.55 -9.15 14.94
C GLY A 432 17.95 -9.06 16.34
N HIS A 433 16.75 -9.63 16.54
CA HIS A 433 16.03 -9.61 17.81
C HIS A 433 16.45 -10.78 18.74
N PRO A 434 16.73 -10.53 20.05
CA PRO A 434 17.14 -11.59 20.98
C PRO A 434 16.15 -12.75 21.07
N GLN A 435 14.85 -12.45 21.14
CA GLN A 435 13.81 -13.48 21.21
C GLN A 435 13.62 -14.25 19.88
N GLY A 436 14.03 -13.68 18.75
CA GLY A 436 14.02 -14.39 17.46
C GLY A 436 15.12 -15.47 17.42
N ARG A 437 16.30 -15.17 17.96
CA ARG A 437 17.38 -16.15 18.16
C ARG A 437 16.97 -17.22 19.19
N ALA A 438 16.41 -16.81 20.33
CA ALA A 438 15.93 -17.74 21.36
C ALA A 438 14.84 -18.70 20.83
N LEU A 439 13.93 -18.21 19.97
CA LEU A 439 12.94 -19.04 19.27
C LEU A 439 13.61 -20.14 18.44
N VAL A 440 14.60 -19.80 17.62
CA VAL A 440 15.33 -20.77 16.78
C VAL A 440 16.10 -21.77 17.64
N GLU A 441 16.79 -21.31 18.69
CA GLU A 441 17.51 -22.16 19.65
C GLU A 441 16.58 -23.18 20.31
N CYS A 442 15.42 -22.72 20.81
CA CYS A 442 14.41 -23.56 21.44
C CYS A 442 13.82 -24.57 20.45
N TRP A 443 13.59 -24.16 19.21
CA TRP A 443 13.06 -25.03 18.15
C TRP A 443 14.06 -26.11 17.76
N ALA A 444 15.32 -25.74 17.58
CA ALA A 444 16.42 -26.66 17.29
C ALA A 444 16.66 -27.65 18.45
N ALA A 445 16.66 -27.17 19.70
CA ALA A 445 16.87 -28.02 20.87
C ALA A 445 15.74 -29.06 21.05
N ARG A 446 14.47 -28.64 20.93
CA ARG A 446 13.31 -29.55 21.01
C ARG A 446 13.31 -30.55 19.85
N PHE A 447 13.69 -30.15 18.63
CA PHE A 447 13.84 -31.09 17.53
C PHE A 447 14.98 -32.08 17.78
N ALA A 448 16.14 -31.62 18.25
CA ALA A 448 17.31 -32.45 18.56
C ALA A 448 17.03 -33.51 19.65
N ALA A 449 16.09 -33.26 20.56
CA ALA A 449 15.71 -34.18 21.63
C ALA A 449 15.04 -35.47 21.13
N HIS A 450 14.49 -35.50 19.91
CA HIS A 450 13.96 -36.72 19.32
C HIS A 450 15.10 -37.71 19.04
N SER A 451 14.96 -38.98 19.43
CA SER A 451 15.99 -39.99 19.17
C SER A 451 15.94 -40.51 17.73
N ASP A 452 17.07 -40.99 17.22
CA ASP A 452 17.11 -41.60 15.88
C ASP A 452 16.21 -42.84 15.77
N ALA A 453 16.06 -43.61 16.86
CA ALA A 453 15.13 -44.74 16.91
C ALA A 453 13.68 -44.26 16.73
N PHE A 454 13.29 -43.21 17.45
CA PHE A 454 11.98 -42.58 17.31
C PHE A 454 11.73 -42.08 15.88
N LEU A 455 12.71 -41.40 15.27
CA LEU A 455 12.58 -40.92 13.89
C LEU A 455 12.53 -42.06 12.85
N ARG A 456 13.15 -43.22 13.12
CA ARG A 456 13.04 -44.41 12.26
C ARG A 456 11.66 -45.06 12.36
N ASP A 457 11.12 -45.13 13.57
CA ASP A 457 9.82 -45.78 13.85
C ASP A 457 8.64 -44.91 13.39
N ALA A 458 8.85 -43.61 13.22
CA ALA A 458 7.90 -42.64 12.72
C ALA A 458 7.69 -42.74 11.19
N ILE A 459 7.07 -43.83 10.74
CA ILE A 459 6.88 -44.13 9.31
C ILE A 459 5.89 -43.16 8.66
N GLU A 460 4.83 -42.76 9.36
CA GLU A 460 3.82 -41.82 8.87
C GLU A 460 3.82 -40.51 9.68
N TRP A 461 3.38 -39.42 9.04
CA TRP A 461 3.39 -38.09 9.64
C TRP A 461 2.48 -37.94 10.87
N ILE A 462 1.50 -38.85 11.03
CA ILE A 462 0.47 -38.77 12.08
C ILE A 462 0.95 -39.35 13.42
N ASP A 463 2.08 -40.05 13.42
CA ASP A 463 2.51 -40.87 14.56
C ASP A 463 3.30 -40.08 15.62
N VAL A 464 3.79 -38.87 15.31
CA VAL A 464 4.84 -38.22 16.12
C VAL A 464 4.75 -36.69 16.27
N GLY A 465 3.75 -36.03 15.66
CA GLY A 465 3.68 -34.58 15.59
C GLY A 465 4.67 -33.99 14.57
N ASN A 466 4.41 -32.76 14.11
CA ASN A 466 5.21 -32.07 13.09
C ASN A 466 5.99 -30.88 13.69
N ASP A 467 6.75 -30.17 12.85
CA ASP A 467 7.53 -29.00 13.26
C ASP A 467 6.65 -27.87 13.83
N GLN A 468 5.41 -27.73 13.36
CA GLN A 468 4.44 -26.75 13.83
C GLN A 468 3.94 -27.10 15.24
N ASP A 469 3.79 -28.38 15.59
CA ASP A 469 3.45 -28.78 16.96
C ASP A 469 4.54 -28.35 17.95
N ILE A 470 5.81 -28.52 17.58
CA ILE A 470 6.95 -28.05 18.39
C ILE A 470 6.90 -26.53 18.56
N LEU A 471 6.60 -25.79 17.48
CA LEU A 471 6.43 -24.35 17.52
C LEU A 471 5.28 -23.92 18.44
N HIS A 472 4.12 -24.58 18.37
CA HIS A 472 2.98 -24.30 19.24
C HIS A 472 3.32 -24.53 20.71
N HIS A 473 4.08 -25.58 21.03
CA HIS A 473 4.57 -25.81 22.39
C HIS A 473 5.50 -24.68 22.88
N ILE A 474 6.44 -24.23 22.03
CA ILE A 474 7.32 -23.09 22.35
C ILE A 474 6.49 -21.85 22.68
N LEU A 475 5.54 -21.49 21.82
CA LEU A 475 4.74 -20.28 22.00
C LEU A 475 3.78 -20.33 23.20
N ARG A 476 3.42 -21.52 23.68
CA ARG A 476 2.64 -21.69 24.92
C ARG A 476 3.50 -21.63 26.18
N GLU A 477 4.73 -22.12 26.11
CA GLU A 477 5.61 -22.29 27.27
C GLU A 477 6.54 -21.09 27.48
N GLU A 478 6.87 -20.34 26.42
CA GLU A 478 7.80 -19.21 26.44
C GLU A 478 7.08 -17.87 26.18
N PRO A 479 6.53 -17.22 27.22
CA PRO A 479 5.69 -16.03 27.06
C PRO A 479 6.44 -14.81 26.51
N GLU A 480 7.75 -14.70 26.75
CA GLU A 480 8.57 -13.61 26.20
C GLU A 480 8.72 -13.73 24.67
N ILE A 481 8.88 -14.95 24.16
CA ILE A 481 8.93 -15.22 22.72
C ILE A 481 7.56 -14.94 22.12
N ALA A 482 6.49 -15.48 22.73
CA ALA A 482 5.13 -15.29 22.24
C ALA A 482 4.70 -13.81 22.17
N ALA A 483 5.07 -13.00 23.18
CA ALA A 483 4.76 -11.57 23.20
C ALA A 483 5.49 -10.78 22.09
N ALA A 484 6.66 -11.27 21.65
CA ALA A 484 7.45 -10.65 20.59
C ALA A 484 7.07 -11.14 19.17
N VAL A 485 6.18 -12.13 19.05
CA VAL A 485 5.66 -12.62 17.77
C VAL A 485 4.52 -11.75 17.27
N LEU A 486 4.57 -11.37 15.99
CA LEU A 486 3.45 -10.76 15.28
C LEU A 486 2.68 -11.86 14.54
N VAL A 487 1.38 -11.96 14.81
CA VAL A 487 0.48 -12.86 14.06
C VAL A 487 -0.23 -12.05 12.98
N GLU A 488 0.13 -12.32 11.73
CA GLU A 488 -0.47 -11.73 10.54
C GLU A 488 -1.72 -12.50 10.06
N GLN A 489 -2.53 -11.83 9.25
CA GLN A 489 -3.73 -12.43 8.68
C GLN A 489 -3.39 -13.38 7.53
N MET A 490 -4.14 -14.49 7.41
CA MET A 490 -4.03 -15.40 6.27
C MET A 490 -4.34 -14.72 4.91
N ALA A 491 -5.06 -13.61 4.93
CA ALA A 491 -5.33 -12.79 3.74
C ALA A 491 -4.10 -12.02 3.24
N PHE A 492 -3.05 -11.91 4.05
CA PHE A 492 -1.81 -11.23 3.70
C PHE A 492 -0.70 -12.23 3.34
N ILE A 493 -0.46 -13.23 4.19
CA ILE A 493 0.50 -14.33 3.95
C ILE A 493 -0.13 -15.69 4.26
N ASN A 494 0.36 -16.75 3.63
CA ASN A 494 0.07 -18.15 3.97
C ASN A 494 -1.36 -18.67 3.67
N GLY A 495 -2.23 -17.81 3.11
CA GLY A 495 -3.55 -18.21 2.62
C GLY A 495 -3.57 -18.51 1.11
N PRO A 496 -4.59 -19.24 0.61
CA PRO A 496 -4.72 -19.56 -0.82
C PRO A 496 -5.05 -18.34 -1.69
N HIS A 497 -5.56 -17.28 -1.07
CA HIS A 497 -5.90 -16.00 -1.70
C HIS A 497 -5.12 -14.83 -1.10
N ALA A 498 -4.02 -15.12 -0.39
CA ALA A 498 -3.18 -14.10 0.23
C ALA A 498 -2.70 -13.06 -0.80
N SER A 499 -2.57 -11.81 -0.36
CA SER A 499 -2.16 -10.69 -1.20
C SER A 499 -0.66 -10.67 -1.47
N PHE A 500 0.17 -11.10 -0.52
CA PHE A 500 1.63 -11.11 -0.67
C PHE A 500 2.18 -12.51 -0.97
N ILE A 501 2.08 -13.47 -0.05
CA ILE A 501 2.61 -14.84 -0.24
C ILE A 501 1.47 -15.84 -0.12
N ARG A 502 1.17 -16.57 -1.21
CA ARG A 502 0.11 -17.57 -1.25
C ARG A 502 0.65 -18.96 -0.97
N GLN A 503 -0.15 -19.79 -0.32
CA GLN A 503 0.12 -21.22 -0.15
C GLN A 503 -1.01 -22.06 -0.73
N HIS A 504 -0.67 -23.10 -1.51
CA HIS A 504 -1.64 -24.02 -2.09
C HIS A 504 -1.93 -25.21 -1.15
N LEU A 505 -2.92 -25.04 -0.26
CA LEU A 505 -3.26 -26.02 0.77
C LEU A 505 -3.71 -27.37 0.19
N ARG A 506 -3.39 -28.46 0.90
CA ARG A 506 -3.73 -29.84 0.50
C ARG A 506 -5.23 -30.08 0.26
N THR A 507 -6.10 -29.33 0.93
CA THR A 507 -7.56 -29.45 0.82
C THR A 507 -8.13 -28.94 -0.50
N MET A 508 -7.34 -28.25 -1.32
CA MET A 508 -7.80 -27.56 -2.53
C MET A 508 -7.80 -28.42 -3.79
N ALA A 509 -7.10 -29.56 -3.81
CA ALA A 509 -7.09 -30.44 -4.97
C ALA A 509 -6.99 -31.93 -4.57
N PRO A 510 -7.67 -32.83 -5.30
CA PRO A 510 -7.82 -34.23 -4.90
C PRO A 510 -6.55 -35.07 -5.13
N THR A 511 -5.63 -34.65 -6.01
CA THR A 511 -4.38 -35.39 -6.30
C THR A 511 -3.14 -34.50 -6.27
N LEU A 512 -1.96 -35.10 -6.11
CA LEU A 512 -0.67 -34.39 -6.14
C LEU A 512 -0.41 -33.72 -7.50
N GLN A 513 -0.81 -34.37 -8.59
CA GLN A 513 -0.64 -33.84 -9.94
C GLN A 513 -1.52 -32.61 -10.15
N ASP A 514 -2.77 -32.64 -9.72
CA ASP A 514 -3.68 -31.47 -9.82
C ASP A 514 -3.13 -30.27 -9.05
N ARG A 515 -2.53 -30.51 -7.88
CA ARG A 515 -1.86 -29.45 -7.09
C ARG A 515 -0.68 -28.85 -7.85
N LEU A 516 0.16 -29.69 -8.45
CA LEU A 516 1.32 -29.24 -9.23
C LEU A 516 0.90 -28.44 -10.47
N ASP A 517 -0.14 -28.88 -11.17
CA ASP A 517 -0.67 -28.20 -12.35
C ASP A 517 -1.29 -26.84 -12.00
N ALA A 518 -2.08 -26.78 -10.93
CA ALA A 518 -2.66 -25.54 -10.41
C ALA A 518 -1.57 -24.55 -9.96
N LEU A 519 -0.55 -25.04 -9.25
CA LEU A 519 0.59 -24.25 -8.78
C LEU A 519 1.40 -23.71 -9.95
N SER A 520 1.71 -24.55 -10.95
CA SER A 520 2.44 -24.17 -12.17
C SER A 520 1.69 -23.10 -12.96
N LYS A 521 0.36 -23.23 -13.08
CA LYS A 521 -0.47 -22.23 -13.73
C LYS A 521 -0.44 -20.90 -12.98
N ALA A 522 -0.65 -20.91 -11.66
CA ALA A 522 -0.70 -19.70 -10.84
C ALA A 522 0.64 -18.97 -10.79
N VAL A 523 1.75 -19.71 -10.64
CA VAL A 523 3.11 -19.17 -10.73
C VAL A 523 3.36 -18.60 -12.12
N GLY A 524 3.00 -19.32 -13.18
CA GLY A 524 3.16 -18.85 -14.56
C GLY A 524 2.37 -17.57 -14.85
N GLU A 525 1.15 -17.44 -14.33
CA GLU A 525 0.34 -16.21 -14.44
C GLU A 525 0.98 -15.05 -13.69
N THR A 526 1.44 -15.28 -12.46
CA THR A 526 2.12 -14.26 -11.65
C THR A 526 3.41 -13.76 -12.32
N MET A 527 4.22 -14.68 -12.86
CA MET A 527 5.47 -14.36 -13.55
C MET A 527 5.23 -13.62 -14.88
N ARG A 528 4.15 -13.93 -15.61
CA ARG A 528 3.78 -13.20 -16.85
C ARG A 528 3.26 -11.78 -16.57
N ASN A 529 2.61 -11.58 -15.44
CA ASN A 529 2.07 -10.28 -15.03
C ASN A 529 3.11 -9.44 -14.27
N ALA A 530 4.30 -9.98 -14.00
CA ALA A 530 5.36 -9.33 -13.25
C ALA A 530 5.91 -8.10 -14.01
N GLY A 531 5.76 -6.90 -13.44
CA GLY A 531 6.12 -5.64 -14.12
C GLY A 531 5.04 -5.08 -15.05
N GLN A 532 3.85 -5.68 -15.11
CA GLN A 532 2.64 -4.88 -15.32
C GLN A 532 2.25 -4.31 -13.95
N PRO A 533 1.75 -3.07 -13.85
CA PRO A 533 1.02 -2.69 -12.66
C PRO A 533 -0.13 -3.69 -12.56
N VAL A 534 0.03 -4.70 -11.70
CA VAL A 534 -1.11 -5.33 -11.07
C VAL A 534 -1.80 -4.12 -10.44
N PRO A 535 -2.98 -3.69 -10.94
CA PRO A 535 -3.66 -2.59 -10.30
C PRO A 535 -3.73 -3.03 -8.86
N ALA A 536 -3.06 -2.27 -7.97
CA ALA A 536 -2.97 -2.62 -6.56
C ALA A 536 -4.36 -3.12 -6.22
N GLN A 537 -4.50 -4.41 -5.92
CA GLN A 537 -5.79 -4.89 -5.47
C GLN A 537 -5.88 -4.21 -4.13
N ALA A 538 -6.53 -3.04 -4.17
CA ALA A 538 -6.57 -2.12 -3.08
C ALA A 538 -6.95 -2.96 -1.88
N ASP A 539 -6.07 -2.91 -0.88
CA ASP A 539 -6.26 -3.46 0.45
C ASP A 539 -7.76 -3.43 0.76
N ASP A 540 -8.37 -4.53 1.21
CA ASP A 540 -9.83 -4.53 1.46
C ASP A 540 -10.22 -3.42 2.46
N GLY A 541 -9.26 -2.96 3.29
CA GLY A 541 -9.37 -1.73 4.08
C GLY A 541 -9.41 -0.44 3.25
N ASN A 542 -8.62 -0.35 2.19
CA ASN A 542 -8.60 0.76 1.25
C ASN A 542 -9.71 0.67 0.18
N ARG A 543 -10.24 -0.52 -0.20
CA ARG A 543 -11.42 -0.69 -1.07
C ARG A 543 -12.71 -0.19 -0.45
N ARG A 544 -12.92 -0.39 0.86
CA ARG A 544 -14.06 0.21 1.57
C ARG A 544 -14.07 1.74 1.47
N SER A 545 -12.88 2.33 1.35
CA SER A 545 -12.62 3.77 1.26
C SER A 545 -12.59 4.28 -0.19
N ALA A 546 -12.05 3.49 -1.13
CA ALA A 546 -11.84 3.84 -2.53
C ALA A 546 -13.08 3.68 -3.42
N ALA A 547 -14.11 2.97 -2.95
CA ALA A 547 -15.34 2.81 -3.71
C ALA A 547 -16.29 4.04 -3.64
N ARG A 548 -15.87 5.10 -2.93
CA ARG A 548 -16.65 6.32 -2.68
C ARG A 548 -16.03 7.52 -3.38
N PHE A 549 -16.77 8.60 -3.53
CA PHE A 549 -16.35 9.85 -4.18
C PHE A 549 -15.23 10.60 -3.44
N ALA A 550 -14.35 9.89 -2.71
CA ALA A 550 -13.20 10.41 -2.03
C ALA A 550 -12.14 10.84 -3.04
N HIS A 551 -12.30 12.08 -3.53
CA HIS A 551 -11.31 12.74 -4.36
C HIS A 551 -10.01 12.92 -3.54
N ALA A 552 -8.87 12.54 -4.11
CA ALA A 552 -7.57 12.60 -3.42
C ALA A 552 -7.22 14.02 -2.93
N ALA A 553 -7.70 15.04 -3.65
CA ALA A 553 -7.52 16.46 -3.33
C ALA A 553 -8.65 17.09 -2.48
N GLY A 554 -9.63 16.31 -2.04
CA GLY A 554 -10.70 16.79 -1.17
C GLY A 554 -10.19 17.24 0.21
N ARG A 555 -10.92 18.15 0.86
CA ARG A 555 -10.59 18.58 2.22
C ARG A 555 -10.55 17.38 3.15
N LEU A 556 -9.54 17.35 4.02
CA LEU A 556 -9.41 16.35 5.06
C LEU A 556 -9.66 17.00 6.42
N PRO A 557 -10.85 16.85 7.01
CA PRO A 557 -11.09 17.31 8.37
C PRO A 557 -10.25 16.53 9.37
N ALA A 558 -9.90 17.15 10.50
CA ALA A 558 -9.24 16.44 11.58
C ALA A 558 -10.22 15.48 12.26
N LEU A 559 -9.74 14.27 12.58
CA LEU A 559 -10.43 13.39 13.51
C LEU A 559 -10.30 13.97 14.92
N VAL A 560 -11.43 14.21 15.57
CA VAL A 560 -11.49 14.81 16.91
C VAL A 560 -12.32 13.95 17.85
N GLU A 561 -11.97 13.96 19.12
CA GLU A 561 -12.71 13.24 20.15
C GLU A 561 -13.81 14.12 20.76
N ALA A 562 -15.01 13.57 20.88
CA ALA A 562 -16.12 14.23 21.55
C ALA A 562 -15.89 14.32 23.07
N PRO A 563 -16.26 15.46 23.71
CA PRO A 563 -16.20 15.59 25.17
C PRO A 563 -16.95 14.45 25.88
N LEU A 564 -16.44 14.04 27.04
CA LEU A 564 -17.14 13.06 27.88
C LEU A 564 -18.44 13.65 28.43
N ALA A 565 -19.50 12.87 28.42
CA ALA A 565 -20.73 13.21 29.13
C ALA A 565 -20.56 13.02 30.64
N ALA A 566 -21.41 13.66 31.44
CA ALA A 566 -21.45 13.42 32.87
C ALA A 566 -22.10 12.05 33.17
N PRO A 567 -21.50 11.20 34.01
CA PRO A 567 -22.13 9.96 34.47
C PRO A 567 -23.48 10.22 35.13
N ASN A 568 -24.51 9.48 34.71
CA ASN A 568 -25.85 9.58 35.27
C ASN A 568 -26.18 8.33 36.09
N ARG A 569 -26.03 8.46 37.42
CA ARG A 569 -26.25 7.36 38.36
C ARG A 569 -27.71 6.90 38.41
N ASP A 570 -28.66 7.83 38.42
CA ASP A 570 -30.10 7.50 38.49
C ASP A 570 -30.55 6.67 37.28
N GLN A 571 -30.04 7.03 36.10
CA GLN A 571 -30.29 6.28 34.86
C GLN A 571 -29.63 4.90 34.90
N ALA A 572 -28.38 4.80 35.38
CA ALA A 572 -27.67 3.54 35.53
C ALA A 572 -28.36 2.60 36.53
N GLU A 573 -28.88 3.14 37.65
CA GLU A 573 -29.65 2.37 38.63
C GLU A 573 -30.93 1.80 38.01
N ALA A 574 -31.68 2.60 37.26
CA ALA A 574 -32.87 2.12 36.55
C ALA A 574 -32.53 1.03 35.53
N ILE A 575 -31.42 1.17 34.81
CA ILE A 575 -30.94 0.18 33.83
C ILE A 575 -30.56 -1.13 34.53
N CYS A 576 -29.80 -1.08 35.63
CA CYS A 576 -29.45 -2.26 36.43
C CYS A 576 -30.70 -2.97 36.96
N ALA A 577 -31.71 -2.21 37.44
CA ALA A 577 -32.96 -2.77 37.92
C ALA A 577 -33.76 -3.48 36.80
N ALA A 578 -33.85 -2.86 35.62
CA ALA A 578 -34.52 -3.48 34.47
C ALA A 578 -33.76 -4.71 33.95
N TRP A 579 -32.42 -4.67 33.93
CA TRP A 579 -31.55 -5.79 33.57
C TRP A 579 -31.70 -6.99 34.52
N ALA A 580 -31.86 -6.74 35.82
CA ALA A 580 -32.10 -7.80 36.79
C ALA A 580 -33.40 -8.57 36.53
N ALA A 581 -34.38 -7.93 35.91
CA ALA A 581 -35.66 -8.52 35.53
C ALA A 581 -35.67 -9.13 34.11
N SER A 582 -34.58 -9.05 33.35
CA SER A 582 -34.53 -9.52 31.97
C SER A 582 -34.42 -11.06 31.87
N PRO A 583 -34.89 -11.67 30.78
CA PRO A 583 -34.57 -13.06 30.47
C PRO A 583 -33.04 -13.25 30.40
N LYS A 584 -32.52 -14.30 31.06
CA LYS A 584 -31.11 -14.69 30.98
C LYS A 584 -30.97 -15.84 29.99
N GLY A 585 -30.02 -15.77 29.05
CA GLY A 585 -29.77 -16.88 28.11
C GLY A 585 -29.25 -16.50 26.72
N ALA A 586 -29.25 -15.22 26.34
CA ALA A 586 -28.65 -14.79 25.07
C ALA A 586 -27.11 -14.80 25.16
N SER A 587 -26.45 -15.21 24.08
CA SER A 587 -24.99 -15.17 23.97
C SER A 587 -24.51 -13.71 23.93
N ILE A 588 -23.71 -13.31 24.91
CA ILE A 588 -23.15 -11.96 24.99
C ILE A 588 -21.79 -11.96 24.28
N PRO A 589 -21.58 -11.10 23.26
CA PRO A 589 -20.27 -10.97 22.62
C PRO A 589 -19.19 -10.60 23.64
N GLY A 590 -17.98 -11.15 23.47
CA GLY A 590 -16.89 -10.94 24.44
C GLY A 590 -16.54 -9.46 24.68
N TYR A 591 -16.71 -8.59 23.69
CA TYR A 591 -16.48 -7.14 23.82
C TYR A 591 -17.53 -6.43 24.70
N GLN A 592 -18.64 -7.07 25.03
CA GLN A 592 -19.68 -6.59 25.95
C GLN A 592 -19.67 -7.30 27.30
N ALA A 593 -18.79 -8.29 27.51
CA ALA A 593 -18.77 -9.11 28.72
C ALA A 593 -18.53 -8.28 29.99
N ASP A 594 -17.59 -7.32 29.95
CA ASP A 594 -17.27 -6.46 31.09
C ASP A 594 -18.48 -5.61 31.51
N PHE A 595 -19.21 -5.06 30.53
CA PHE A 595 -20.43 -4.26 30.76
C PHE A 595 -21.57 -5.12 31.29
N ALA A 596 -21.78 -6.31 30.72
CA ALA A 596 -22.76 -7.27 31.22
C ALA A 596 -22.48 -7.69 32.67
N ALA A 597 -21.20 -7.95 33.00
CA ALA A 597 -20.79 -8.31 34.35
C ALA A 597 -21.01 -7.17 35.35
N ALA A 598 -20.87 -5.91 34.92
CA ALA A 598 -21.20 -4.74 35.73
C ALA A 598 -22.71 -4.66 36.02
N LEU A 599 -23.53 -4.88 34.98
CA LEU A 599 -24.99 -4.93 35.11
C LEU A 599 -25.43 -6.08 36.03
N ASP A 600 -24.82 -7.27 35.92
CA ASP A 600 -25.12 -8.42 36.77
C ASP A 600 -24.73 -8.20 38.24
N ARG A 601 -23.65 -7.46 38.51
CA ARG A 601 -23.25 -7.06 39.86
C ARG A 601 -24.08 -5.89 40.42
N GLY A 602 -24.87 -5.20 39.59
CA GLY A 602 -25.53 -3.96 39.96
C GLY A 602 -24.53 -2.83 40.26
N ASP A 603 -23.39 -2.79 39.57
CA ASP A 603 -22.34 -1.78 39.76
C ASP A 603 -22.72 -0.46 39.07
N ILE A 604 -23.55 0.33 39.76
CA ILE A 604 -24.13 1.58 39.24
C ILE A 604 -23.06 2.57 38.77
N ASP A 605 -21.94 2.65 39.48
CA ASP A 605 -20.86 3.60 39.17
C ASP A 605 -20.11 3.22 37.89
N MET A 606 -19.76 1.94 37.77
CA MET A 606 -19.13 1.44 36.55
C MET A 606 -20.07 1.58 35.34
N VAL A 607 -21.35 1.22 35.49
CA VAL A 607 -22.35 1.33 34.43
C VAL A 607 -22.55 2.79 34.00
N ALA A 608 -22.67 3.72 34.95
CA ALA A 608 -22.81 5.15 34.66
C ALA A 608 -21.59 5.73 33.93
N ALA A 609 -20.37 5.32 34.33
CA ALA A 609 -19.14 5.75 33.70
C ALA A 609 -18.98 5.20 32.27
N GLU A 610 -19.21 3.90 32.07
CA GLU A 610 -19.16 3.23 30.76
C GLU A 610 -20.16 3.86 29.77
N LEU A 611 -21.39 4.13 30.21
CA LEU A 611 -22.43 4.73 29.38
C LEU A 611 -22.16 6.20 29.03
N ALA A 612 -21.60 6.98 29.96
CA ALA A 612 -21.24 8.37 29.70
C ALA A 612 -20.01 8.49 28.77
N GLY A 613 -19.03 7.59 28.93
CA GLY A 613 -17.85 7.46 28.08
C GLY A 613 -17.99 6.44 26.96
N LEU A 614 -19.21 6.19 26.47
CA LEU A 614 -19.53 5.07 25.59
C LEU A 614 -18.60 4.96 24.37
N GLY A 615 -18.15 6.08 23.80
CA GLY A 615 -17.23 6.05 22.66
C GLY A 615 -15.89 5.36 22.94
N ARG A 616 -15.42 5.37 24.19
CA ARG A 616 -14.19 4.66 24.63
C ARG A 616 -14.48 3.24 25.09
N SER A 617 -15.73 2.92 25.41
CA SER A 617 -16.11 1.62 25.95
C SER A 617 -15.86 0.49 24.96
N LYS A 618 -15.40 -0.66 25.44
CA LYS A 618 -15.36 -1.89 24.63
C LYS A 618 -16.76 -2.32 24.17
N ALA A 619 -17.80 -2.01 24.98
CA ALA A 619 -19.18 -2.33 24.65
C ALA A 619 -19.68 -1.61 23.40
N ALA A 620 -18.98 -0.55 22.96
CA ALA A 620 -19.29 0.18 21.74
C ALA A 620 -18.66 -0.36 20.45
N GLN A 621 -17.90 -1.45 20.56
CA GLN A 621 -17.39 -2.19 19.41
C GLN A 621 -18.55 -2.62 18.49
N GLY A 622 -18.42 -2.32 17.19
CA GLY A 622 -19.45 -2.61 16.18
C GLY A 622 -20.26 -1.38 15.73
N PHE A 623 -20.40 -0.36 16.58
CA PHE A 623 -21.11 0.87 16.22
C PHE A 623 -20.26 2.15 16.36
N LEU A 624 -19.76 2.52 17.54
CA LEU A 624 -18.83 3.67 17.73
C LEU A 624 -17.36 3.26 17.69
N GLY A 625 -17.06 2.00 17.40
CA GLY A 625 -15.70 1.47 17.32
C GLY A 625 -15.01 1.21 18.67
N GLY A 626 -15.36 1.95 19.72
CA GLY A 626 -14.92 1.68 21.09
C GLY A 626 -13.42 1.82 21.31
N ALA A 627 -12.91 1.20 22.37
CA ALA A 627 -11.49 1.20 22.74
C ALA A 627 -10.55 0.85 21.57
N ARG A 628 -10.93 -0.12 20.73
CA ARG A 628 -10.12 -0.57 19.59
C ARG A 628 -9.94 0.54 18.55
N GLN A 629 -10.98 1.33 18.27
CA GLN A 629 -10.87 2.41 17.30
C GLN A 629 -10.00 3.55 17.84
N HIS A 630 -10.08 3.84 19.14
CA HIS A 630 -9.19 4.82 19.80
C HIS A 630 -7.73 4.40 19.76
N GLU A 631 -7.44 3.12 19.99
CA GLU A 631 -6.09 2.58 19.89
C GLU A 631 -5.55 2.72 18.46
N ARG A 632 -6.34 2.33 17.46
CA ARG A 632 -5.97 2.44 16.04
C ARG A 632 -5.82 3.89 15.58
N ALA A 633 -6.60 4.82 16.13
CA ALA A 633 -6.52 6.25 15.80
C ALA A 633 -5.23 6.93 16.28
N ARG A 634 -4.37 6.22 17.03
CA ARG A 634 -2.98 6.67 17.27
C ARG A 634 -2.13 6.60 16.01
N ASP A 635 -2.47 5.72 15.08
CA ASP A 635 -1.89 5.70 13.74
C ASP A 635 -2.52 6.82 12.89
N ARG A 636 -1.67 7.68 12.34
CA ARG A 636 -2.12 8.86 11.58
C ARG A 636 -2.82 8.48 10.28
N SER A 637 -2.38 7.43 9.61
CA SER A 637 -2.99 6.97 8.35
C SER A 637 -4.40 6.45 8.59
N PHE A 638 -4.60 5.67 9.65
CA PHE A 638 -5.91 5.22 10.07
C PHE A 638 -6.81 6.38 10.50
N ALA A 639 -6.29 7.33 11.28
CA ALA A 639 -7.05 8.51 11.71
C ALA A 639 -7.51 9.36 10.51
N ASP A 640 -6.61 9.63 9.57
CA ASP A 640 -6.91 10.38 8.34
C ASP A 640 -7.91 9.60 7.46
N GLY A 641 -7.76 8.28 7.34
CA GLY A 641 -8.72 7.43 6.63
C GLY A 641 -10.12 7.46 7.26
N LEU A 642 -10.20 7.42 8.59
CA LEU A 642 -11.45 7.45 9.34
C LEU A 642 -12.15 8.82 9.23
N ALA A 643 -11.40 9.91 9.30
CA ALA A 643 -11.93 11.26 9.11
C ALA A 643 -12.43 11.46 7.68
N ARG A 644 -11.65 11.02 6.68
CA ARG A 644 -12.05 11.05 5.27
C ARG A 644 -13.34 10.27 5.03
N TRP A 645 -13.46 9.09 5.64
CA TRP A 645 -14.67 8.27 5.52
C TRP A 645 -15.90 8.93 6.17
N THR A 646 -15.71 9.57 7.32
CA THR A 646 -16.79 10.30 8.01
C THR A 646 -17.25 11.51 7.19
N TYR A 647 -16.29 12.26 6.63
CA TYR A 647 -16.58 13.45 5.82
C TYR A 647 -17.25 13.10 4.48
N ASP A 648 -16.81 12.04 3.81
CA ASP A 648 -17.44 11.52 2.60
C ASP A 648 -18.93 11.19 2.83
N LYS A 649 -19.28 10.54 3.95
CA LYS A 649 -20.69 10.31 4.31
C LYS A 649 -21.48 11.60 4.51
N LEU A 650 -20.86 12.64 5.07
CA LEU A 650 -21.50 13.94 5.26
C LEU A 650 -21.81 14.59 3.91
N VAL A 651 -20.87 14.55 2.96
CA VAL A 651 -21.07 15.04 1.59
C VAL A 651 -22.15 14.23 0.88
N SER A 652 -22.11 12.89 0.94
CA SER A 652 -23.15 12.04 0.33
C SER A 652 -24.54 12.28 0.94
N LEU A 653 -24.62 12.58 2.24
CA LEU A 653 -25.88 12.97 2.86
C LEU A 653 -26.37 14.31 2.32
N ALA A 654 -25.50 15.32 2.21
CA ALA A 654 -25.82 16.62 1.63
C ALA A 654 -26.33 16.50 0.18
N GLU A 655 -25.73 15.62 -0.61
CA GLU A 655 -26.22 15.29 -1.96
C GLU A 655 -27.59 14.63 -1.94
N ALA A 656 -27.78 13.63 -1.06
CA ALA A 656 -29.04 12.88 -0.96
C ALA A 656 -30.22 13.78 -0.54
N VAL A 657 -30.01 14.72 0.38
CA VAL A 657 -31.06 15.65 0.83
C VAL A 657 -31.22 16.88 -0.08
N GLY A 658 -30.37 17.03 -1.10
CA GLY A 658 -30.45 18.10 -2.10
C GLY A 658 -29.77 19.42 -1.71
N VAL A 659 -28.90 19.43 -0.70
CA VAL A 659 -28.07 20.59 -0.32
C VAL A 659 -26.96 20.80 -1.36
N LEU A 660 -26.39 19.72 -1.87
CA LEU A 660 -25.44 19.72 -2.98
C LEU A 660 -26.05 19.03 -4.20
N PRO A 661 -25.84 19.55 -5.42
CA PRO A 661 -26.14 18.78 -6.62
C PRO A 661 -25.06 17.70 -6.83
N LEU A 662 -25.46 16.60 -7.46
CA LEU A 662 -24.56 15.53 -7.87
C LEU A 662 -23.55 16.04 -8.90
N GLU A 663 -22.32 15.59 -8.76
CA GLU A 663 -21.24 15.85 -9.70
C GLU A 663 -21.41 15.02 -10.99
N ASN A 664 -20.96 15.57 -12.12
CA ASN A 664 -21.12 14.93 -13.42
C ASN A 664 -19.75 14.68 -14.07
N PRO A 665 -19.26 13.43 -14.08
CA PRO A 665 -17.96 13.10 -14.65
C PRO A 665 -17.92 13.16 -16.19
N GLU A 666 -19.07 13.20 -16.87
CA GLU A 666 -19.15 13.20 -18.35
C GLU A 666 -19.05 14.60 -18.97
N GLY A 667 -19.12 15.67 -18.16
CA GLY A 667 -19.02 17.04 -18.68
C GLY A 667 -19.39 18.16 -17.71
N GLY A 668 -19.60 17.86 -16.43
CA GLY A 668 -19.87 18.86 -15.41
C GLY A 668 -18.75 18.99 -14.39
N ARG A 669 -19.04 19.69 -13.30
CA ARG A 669 -18.10 19.82 -12.17
C ARG A 669 -17.86 18.45 -11.53
N TRP A 670 -16.60 18.18 -11.17
CA TRP A 670 -16.15 16.93 -10.56
C TRP A 670 -15.06 17.22 -9.52
N GLY A 671 -15.13 16.56 -8.36
CA GLY A 671 -14.15 16.68 -7.28
C GLY A 671 -14.22 17.96 -6.44
N VAL A 672 -15.32 18.73 -6.52
CA VAL A 672 -15.48 20.03 -5.85
C VAL A 672 -16.39 19.99 -4.62
N ASN A 673 -17.35 19.06 -4.56
CA ASN A 673 -18.24 18.89 -3.40
C ASN A 673 -17.44 18.55 -2.13
N MET A 674 -16.33 17.83 -2.27
CA MET A 674 -15.38 17.50 -1.20
C MET A 674 -14.52 18.67 -0.71
N LEU A 675 -14.69 19.88 -1.26
CA LEU A 675 -13.97 21.09 -0.81
C LEU A 675 -14.78 21.95 0.16
N VAL A 676 -16.09 21.69 0.29
CA VAL A 676 -17.01 22.51 1.10
C VAL A 676 -16.76 22.31 2.59
N ASP A 677 -16.86 23.37 3.38
CA ASP A 677 -16.60 23.28 4.83
C ASP A 677 -17.61 22.34 5.52
N PRO A 678 -17.15 21.40 6.39
CA PRO A 678 -18.06 20.50 7.10
C PRO A 678 -19.17 21.21 7.89
N ALA A 679 -18.89 22.41 8.44
CA ALA A 679 -19.89 23.18 9.17
C ALA A 679 -20.94 23.80 8.25
N GLU A 680 -20.55 24.23 7.05
CA GLU A 680 -21.47 24.72 6.02
C GLU A 680 -22.40 23.59 5.55
N LEU A 681 -21.84 22.42 5.24
CA LEU A 681 -22.63 21.24 4.84
C LEU A 681 -23.61 20.83 5.92
N PHE A 682 -23.15 20.74 7.17
CA PHE A 682 -23.99 20.32 8.27
C PHE A 682 -25.15 21.30 8.52
N THR A 683 -24.87 22.60 8.48
CA THR A 683 -25.91 23.64 8.56
C THR A 683 -26.93 23.50 7.43
N GLY A 684 -26.47 23.30 6.19
CA GLY A 684 -27.37 23.09 5.06
C GLY A 684 -28.24 21.84 5.20
N ILE A 685 -27.70 20.74 5.76
CA ILE A 685 -28.48 19.52 6.03
C ILE A 685 -29.52 19.77 7.12
N GLU A 686 -29.19 20.50 8.20
CA GLU A 686 -30.17 20.89 9.23
C GLU A 686 -31.31 21.71 8.63
N ASP A 687 -30.99 22.70 7.79
CA ASP A 687 -31.98 23.54 7.10
C ASP A 687 -32.88 22.71 6.18
N ALA A 688 -32.30 21.78 5.42
CA ALA A 688 -33.04 20.90 4.51
C ALA A 688 -33.97 19.91 5.25
N LEU A 689 -33.55 19.42 6.42
CA LEU A 689 -34.35 18.51 7.24
C LEU A 689 -35.33 19.25 8.16
N GLY A 690 -35.06 20.51 8.47
CA GLY A 690 -35.86 21.35 9.36
C GLY A 690 -35.75 20.97 10.83
N ILE A 691 -34.63 20.37 11.26
CA ILE A 691 -34.40 19.94 12.64
C ILE A 691 -32.96 20.20 13.09
N ASP A 692 -32.76 20.35 14.39
CA ASP A 692 -31.42 20.28 15.01
C ASP A 692 -30.90 18.84 14.97
N LEU A 693 -29.70 18.67 14.43
CA LEU A 693 -29.04 17.37 14.26
C LEU A 693 -27.90 17.17 15.28
N ALA A 694 -27.82 18.01 16.31
CA ALA A 694 -26.87 17.79 17.41
C ALA A 694 -27.01 16.36 17.98
N PRO A 695 -25.89 15.65 18.21
CA PRO A 695 -25.89 14.33 18.83
C PRO A 695 -26.53 14.31 20.23
N PRO A 696 -26.89 13.12 20.74
CA PRO A 696 -27.31 12.97 22.13
C PRO A 696 -26.22 13.46 23.09
N ASP A 697 -26.61 14.26 24.09
CA ASP A 697 -25.71 14.88 25.09
C ASP A 697 -25.30 13.92 26.23
N ARG A 698 -25.89 12.73 26.27
CA ARG A 698 -25.67 11.70 27.30
C ARG A 698 -24.49 10.79 27.04
N ILE A 699 -23.90 10.86 25.85
CA ILE A 699 -22.76 10.03 25.44
C ILE A 699 -21.59 10.90 25.00
N GLY A 700 -20.37 10.41 25.22
CA GLY A 700 -19.15 11.11 24.87
C GLY A 700 -17.97 10.18 24.56
N GLY A 701 -16.82 10.78 24.31
CA GLY A 701 -15.57 10.06 24.09
C GLY A 701 -15.52 9.25 22.79
N TYR A 702 -16.34 9.57 21.79
CA TYR A 702 -16.28 8.94 20.45
C TYR A 702 -15.46 9.81 19.49
N LEU A 703 -14.90 9.20 18.45
CA LEU A 703 -14.11 9.89 17.43
C LEU A 703 -14.97 10.31 16.24
N GLY A 704 -14.86 11.56 15.81
CA GLY A 704 -15.67 12.09 14.72
C GLY A 704 -15.04 13.28 14.03
N VAL A 705 -15.83 13.95 13.19
CA VAL A 705 -15.45 15.18 12.50
C VAL A 705 -16.20 16.36 13.10
N ALA A 706 -15.49 17.46 13.35
CA ALA A 706 -16.09 18.70 13.80
C ALA A 706 -16.91 19.35 12.67
N VAL A 707 -18.15 19.74 12.97
CA VAL A 707 -19.11 20.33 12.02
C VAL A 707 -19.65 21.69 12.48
N GLY A 708 -18.83 22.44 13.24
CA GLY A 708 -19.20 23.76 13.76
C GLY A 708 -20.03 23.71 15.05
N ARG A 709 -20.20 24.86 15.71
CA ARG A 709 -20.91 25.02 17.02
C ARG A 709 -20.42 24.08 18.14
N GLY A 710 -19.20 23.57 18.05
CA GLY A 710 -18.67 22.56 18.98
C GLY A 710 -19.24 21.15 18.80
N ILE A 711 -19.97 20.90 17.71
CA ILE A 711 -20.58 19.61 17.40
C ILE A 711 -19.57 18.72 16.68
N ILE A 712 -19.52 17.46 17.12
CA ILE A 712 -18.66 16.41 16.54
C ILE A 712 -19.57 15.27 16.09
N LEU A 713 -19.47 14.86 14.83
CA LEU A 713 -20.25 13.77 14.28
C LEU A 713 -19.41 12.52 14.08
N HIS A 714 -19.88 11.41 14.64
CA HIS A 714 -19.40 10.08 14.28
C HIS A 714 -20.11 9.59 13.01
N MET A 715 -19.42 8.80 12.18
CA MET A 715 -19.96 8.29 10.90
C MET A 715 -21.34 7.60 11.02
N ARG A 716 -21.58 6.86 12.11
CA ARG A 716 -22.84 6.14 12.35
C ARG A 716 -24.00 7.07 12.70
N MET A 717 -23.72 8.27 13.19
CA MET A 717 -24.75 9.29 13.39
C MET A 717 -25.23 9.79 12.03
N ILE A 718 -24.34 9.94 11.06
CA ILE A 718 -24.69 10.35 9.68
C ILE A 718 -25.53 9.27 9.00
N ASP A 719 -25.17 7.99 9.17
CA ASP A 719 -25.99 6.85 8.70
C ASP A 719 -27.41 6.88 9.32
N ALA A 720 -27.50 7.16 10.62
CA ALA A 720 -28.76 7.24 11.35
C ALA A 720 -29.63 8.43 10.91
N ILE A 721 -29.03 9.60 10.62
CA ILE A 721 -29.75 10.76 10.08
C ILE A 721 -30.36 10.42 8.72
N HIS A 722 -29.59 9.77 7.83
CA HIS A 722 -30.11 9.31 6.54
C HIS A 722 -31.30 8.35 6.73
N ALA A 723 -31.15 7.32 7.56
CA ALA A 723 -32.20 6.35 7.82
C ALA A 723 -33.47 7.00 8.39
N ALA A 724 -33.32 7.92 9.34
CA ALA A 724 -34.43 8.65 9.95
C ALA A 724 -35.16 9.56 8.93
N TRP A 725 -34.41 10.24 8.05
CA TRP A 725 -34.98 11.02 6.95
C TRP A 725 -35.78 10.15 5.98
N ARG A 726 -35.24 8.99 5.58
CA ARG A 726 -35.93 8.03 4.72
C ARG A 726 -37.20 7.50 5.35
N LEU A 727 -37.16 7.14 6.64
CA LEU A 727 -38.34 6.74 7.40
C LEU A 727 -39.40 7.86 7.41
N ARG A 728 -39.01 9.12 7.58
CA ARG A 728 -39.94 10.26 7.52
C ARG A 728 -40.62 10.36 6.16
N GLN A 729 -39.87 10.20 5.07
CA GLN A 729 -40.44 10.25 3.72
C GLN A 729 -41.44 9.12 3.46
N ILE A 730 -41.13 7.91 3.92
CA ILE A 730 -42.02 6.74 3.77
C ILE A 730 -43.25 6.87 4.67
N ALA A 731 -43.07 7.32 5.91
CA ALA A 731 -44.16 7.63 6.84
C ALA A 731 -45.11 8.68 6.27
N ALA A 732 -44.58 9.77 5.72
CA ALA A 732 -45.37 10.82 5.07
C ALA A 732 -46.14 10.31 3.84
N ALA A 733 -45.54 9.41 3.05
CA ALA A 733 -46.19 8.84 1.87
C ALA A 733 -47.29 7.82 2.21
N SER A 734 -47.18 7.15 3.36
CA SER A 734 -48.08 6.07 3.77
C SER A 734 -49.11 6.48 4.83
N GLY A 735 -48.90 7.60 5.51
CA GLY A 735 -49.70 8.07 6.63
C GLY A 735 -49.41 7.38 7.98
N GLY A 736 -48.38 6.52 8.05
CA GLY A 736 -48.02 5.80 9.28
C GLY A 736 -46.73 6.32 9.92
N SER A 737 -46.79 6.77 11.17
CA SER A 737 -45.65 7.35 11.91
C SER A 737 -45.01 6.39 12.93
N ARG A 738 -45.58 5.20 13.13
CA ARG A 738 -45.15 4.24 14.17
C ARG A 738 -44.19 3.21 13.59
N ILE A 739 -42.95 3.28 14.05
CA ILE A 739 -41.81 2.49 13.54
C ILE A 739 -41.42 1.46 14.58
N ALA A 740 -41.16 0.23 14.14
CA ALA A 740 -40.41 -0.76 14.91
C ALA A 740 -39.03 -0.97 14.28
N GLU A 741 -37.97 -0.58 14.99
CA GLU A 741 -36.58 -0.78 14.55
C GLU A 741 -36.01 -2.07 15.15
N LEU A 742 -35.60 -3.00 14.29
CA LEU A 742 -34.94 -4.26 14.66
C LEU A 742 -33.43 -4.07 14.75
N GLY A 743 -32.87 -4.32 15.94
CA GLY A 743 -31.43 -4.22 16.19
C GLY A 743 -30.89 -2.81 15.95
N GLY A 744 -31.36 -1.82 16.72
CA GLY A 744 -31.05 -0.39 16.51
C GLY A 744 -29.63 0.03 16.91
N GLY A 745 -28.76 -0.91 17.28
CA GLY A 745 -27.40 -0.62 17.76
C GLY A 745 -27.46 0.27 19.00
N ALA A 746 -26.79 1.42 19.00
CA ALA A 746 -26.88 2.37 20.10
C ALA A 746 -28.24 3.13 20.19
N GLY A 747 -29.06 3.08 19.14
CA GLY A 747 -30.34 3.81 19.08
C GLY A 747 -30.26 5.19 18.40
N PHE A 748 -29.21 5.47 17.62
CA PHE A 748 -29.08 6.75 16.91
C PHE A 748 -30.22 7.00 15.90
N THR A 749 -30.65 5.97 15.17
CA THR A 749 -31.75 6.14 14.20
C THR A 749 -33.02 6.53 14.92
N ALA A 750 -33.39 5.80 15.97
CA ALA A 750 -34.51 6.15 16.85
C ALA A 750 -34.42 7.58 17.40
N PHE A 751 -33.23 8.02 17.84
CA PHE A 751 -33.01 9.39 18.33
C PHE A 751 -33.38 10.45 17.28
N TYR A 752 -32.81 10.35 16.07
CA TYR A 752 -33.08 11.32 15.00
C TYR A 752 -34.51 11.18 14.44
N ALA A 753 -35.04 9.97 14.37
CA ALA A 753 -36.42 9.71 13.93
C ALA A 753 -37.45 10.34 14.88
N ARG A 754 -37.22 10.28 16.20
CA ARG A 754 -38.06 10.98 17.19
C ARG A 754 -38.02 12.50 17.01
N ARG A 755 -36.83 13.08 16.74
CA ARG A 755 -36.71 14.52 16.41
C ARG A 755 -37.45 14.89 15.12
N LEU A 756 -37.55 13.97 14.17
CA LEU A 756 -38.31 14.10 12.94
C LEU A 756 -39.82 13.83 13.10
N GLY A 757 -40.30 13.62 14.32
CA GLY A 757 -41.72 13.42 14.64
C GLY A 757 -42.23 11.99 14.44
N LEU A 758 -41.34 10.99 14.39
CA LEU A 758 -41.71 9.58 14.29
C LEU A 758 -41.77 8.92 15.67
N GLU A 759 -42.69 7.98 15.84
CA GLU A 759 -42.82 7.17 17.05
C GLU A 759 -42.03 5.88 16.87
N VAL A 760 -40.83 5.81 17.48
CA VAL A 760 -39.95 4.64 17.30
C VAL A 760 -39.93 3.74 18.54
N ARG A 761 -40.28 2.48 18.32
CA ARG A 761 -40.07 1.36 19.24
C ARG A 761 -38.85 0.57 18.78
N LEU A 762 -37.94 0.31 19.72
CA LEU A 762 -36.75 -0.50 19.47
C LEU A 762 -37.00 -1.95 19.90
N LEU A 763 -36.63 -2.88 19.04
CA LEU A 763 -36.71 -4.33 19.24
C LEU A 763 -35.28 -4.88 19.16
N ASP A 764 -34.67 -5.11 20.31
CA ASP A 764 -33.26 -5.46 20.40
C ASP A 764 -33.00 -6.38 21.60
N GLU A 765 -31.81 -6.99 21.65
CA GLU A 765 -31.40 -7.79 22.79
C GLU A 765 -31.28 -6.93 24.07
N PRO A 766 -31.54 -7.50 25.26
CA PRO A 766 -31.60 -6.74 26.51
C PRO A 766 -30.35 -5.88 26.79
N ILE A 767 -29.18 -6.35 26.36
CA ILE A 767 -27.92 -5.64 26.60
C ILE A 767 -27.81 -4.37 25.74
N MET A 768 -28.32 -4.42 24.52
CA MET A 768 -28.40 -3.24 23.65
C MET A 768 -29.50 -2.31 24.12
N ARG A 769 -30.62 -2.85 24.63
CA ARG A 769 -31.69 -2.06 25.25
C ARG A 769 -31.17 -1.23 26.43
N ALA A 770 -30.27 -1.76 27.25
CA ALA A 770 -29.60 -1.01 28.31
C ALA A 770 -28.85 0.24 27.78
N ILE A 771 -28.05 0.08 26.73
CA ILE A 771 -27.33 1.19 26.08
C ILE A 771 -28.30 2.20 25.45
N GLN A 772 -29.31 1.71 24.73
CA GLN A 772 -30.30 2.52 24.02
C GLN A 772 -31.14 3.37 24.98
N CYS A 773 -31.54 2.82 26.14
CA CYS A 773 -32.30 3.57 27.13
C CYS A 773 -31.50 4.75 27.68
N HIS A 774 -30.20 4.57 27.93
CA HIS A 774 -29.33 5.69 28.33
C HIS A 774 -29.21 6.75 27.24
N LEU A 775 -28.92 6.33 26.00
CA LEU A 775 -28.75 7.25 24.88
C LEU A 775 -30.01 8.08 24.60
N LEU A 776 -31.18 7.44 24.64
CA LEU A 776 -32.47 8.08 24.39
C LEU A 776 -33.02 8.84 25.61
N GLY A 777 -32.47 8.59 26.80
CA GLY A 777 -33.01 9.11 28.07
C GLY A 777 -34.34 8.47 28.47
N ASP A 778 -34.65 7.29 27.94
CA ASP A 778 -35.86 6.54 28.27
C ASP A 778 -35.68 5.84 29.62
N ARG A 779 -36.73 5.77 30.44
CA ARG A 779 -36.70 4.98 31.66
C ARG A 779 -36.94 3.50 31.28
N PRO A 780 -35.97 2.59 31.49
CA PRO A 780 -36.14 1.20 31.11
C PRO A 780 -37.16 0.51 32.02
N ASP A 781 -37.96 -0.39 31.43
CA ASP A 781 -38.87 -1.28 32.15
C ASP A 781 -38.62 -2.75 31.74
N ALA A 782 -39.28 -3.69 32.41
CA ALA A 782 -39.11 -5.12 32.12
C ALA A 782 -39.64 -5.50 30.72
N GLU A 783 -40.63 -4.77 30.20
CA GLU A 783 -41.18 -4.98 28.86
C GLU A 783 -40.17 -4.60 27.77
N ALA A 784 -39.38 -3.56 28.00
CA ALA A 784 -38.31 -3.11 27.13
C ALA A 784 -37.12 -4.09 27.05
N MET A 785 -37.06 -5.09 27.92
CA MET A 785 -35.99 -6.11 28.00
C MET A 785 -36.42 -7.47 27.44
N LYS A 786 -37.51 -7.53 26.68
CA LYS A 786 -37.90 -8.74 25.92
C LYS A 786 -37.03 -8.93 24.69
N THR A 787 -36.89 -10.18 24.25
CA THR A 787 -36.24 -10.48 22.96
C THR A 787 -37.01 -9.81 21.81
N PRO A 788 -36.38 -9.54 20.66
CA PRO A 788 -37.07 -8.90 19.52
C PRO A 788 -38.34 -9.64 19.09
N LEU A 789 -38.31 -10.98 19.05
CA LEU A 789 -39.46 -11.78 18.63
C LEU A 789 -40.59 -11.74 19.67
N ASP A 790 -40.27 -11.85 20.96
CA ASP A 790 -41.28 -11.80 22.03
C ASP A 790 -41.94 -10.41 22.10
N ALA A 791 -41.14 -9.35 21.94
CA ALA A 791 -41.62 -7.97 21.92
C ALA A 791 -42.52 -7.69 20.71
N LEU A 792 -42.16 -8.22 19.53
CA LEU A 792 -42.99 -8.10 18.33
C LEU A 792 -44.29 -8.91 18.47
N ALA A 793 -44.21 -10.14 18.98
CA ALA A 793 -45.37 -11.01 19.18
C ALA A 793 -46.37 -10.48 20.20
N ALA A 794 -45.88 -9.78 21.23
CA ALA A 794 -46.70 -9.10 22.23
C ALA A 794 -47.33 -7.78 21.72
N SER A 795 -46.93 -7.29 20.55
CA SER A 795 -47.42 -6.02 20.01
C SER A 795 -48.86 -6.15 19.47
N PRO A 796 -49.78 -5.24 19.84
CA PRO A 796 -51.15 -5.27 19.32
C PRO A 796 -51.19 -5.11 17.79
N PRO A 797 -52.14 -5.76 17.08
CA PRO A 797 -52.32 -5.55 15.65
C PRO A 797 -52.51 -4.07 15.29
N GLY A 798 -51.82 -3.60 14.26
CA GLY A 798 -51.87 -2.20 13.81
C GLY A 798 -51.24 -1.20 14.79
N SER A 799 -50.42 -1.64 15.75
CA SER A 799 -49.63 -0.75 16.63
C SER A 799 -48.32 -0.28 15.99
N ILE A 800 -47.91 -0.90 14.88
CA ILE A 800 -46.69 -0.59 14.11
C ILE A 800 -47.09 -0.45 12.65
N ASP A 801 -46.65 0.63 12.01
CA ASP A 801 -46.91 0.91 10.60
C ASP A 801 -45.78 0.40 9.71
N ILE A 802 -44.53 0.63 10.14
CA ILE A 802 -43.31 0.34 9.38
C ILE A 802 -42.34 -0.43 10.28
N MET A 803 -41.81 -1.55 9.77
CA MET A 803 -40.65 -2.21 10.35
C MET A 803 -39.39 -1.72 9.66
N PHE A 804 -38.36 -1.40 10.43
CA PHE A 804 -37.07 -0.94 9.93
C PHE A 804 -35.95 -1.86 10.40
N ASN A 805 -34.99 -2.15 9.52
CA ASN A 805 -33.74 -2.78 9.92
C ASN A 805 -32.55 -2.25 9.10
N ALA A 806 -31.41 -2.10 9.77
CA ALA A 806 -30.13 -1.85 9.12
C ALA A 806 -29.04 -2.69 9.78
N ASP A 807 -28.27 -3.43 9.00
CA ASP A 807 -27.24 -4.40 9.42
C ASP A 807 -27.75 -5.64 10.21
N SER A 808 -28.93 -5.59 10.84
CA SER A 808 -29.36 -6.60 11.85
C SER A 808 -29.94 -7.90 11.30
N LEU A 809 -30.92 -7.85 10.38
CA LEU A 809 -31.58 -9.06 9.85
C LEU A 809 -30.60 -10.07 9.22
N PRO A 810 -29.58 -9.66 8.44
CA PRO A 810 -28.63 -10.61 7.87
C PRO A 810 -27.84 -11.40 8.90
N ALA A 811 -27.59 -10.83 10.09
CA ALA A 811 -26.80 -11.44 11.15
C ALA A 811 -27.62 -12.31 12.12
N ILE A 812 -28.96 -12.22 12.07
CA ILE A 812 -29.84 -13.06 12.87
C ILE A 812 -29.93 -14.46 12.25
N GLU A 813 -29.98 -15.48 13.11
CA GLU A 813 -30.16 -16.87 12.69
C GLU A 813 -31.41 -17.01 11.79
N ARG A 814 -31.24 -17.67 10.64
CA ARG A 814 -32.18 -17.63 9.51
C ARG A 814 -33.62 -17.96 9.93
N SER A 815 -33.83 -18.96 10.77
CA SER A 815 -35.18 -19.35 11.19
C SER A 815 -35.85 -18.28 12.07
N THR A 816 -35.08 -17.66 12.96
CA THR A 816 -35.52 -16.54 13.79
C THR A 816 -35.84 -15.30 12.95
N ALA A 817 -35.00 -14.96 11.96
CA ALA A 817 -35.24 -13.82 11.08
C ALA A 817 -36.52 -13.99 10.24
N VAL A 818 -36.76 -15.21 9.72
CA VAL A 818 -38.00 -15.55 9.00
C VAL A 818 -39.22 -15.49 9.94
N ALA A 819 -39.08 -15.93 11.20
CA ALA A 819 -40.15 -15.83 12.20
C ALA A 819 -40.54 -14.37 12.48
N LEU A 820 -39.56 -13.47 12.63
CA LEU A 820 -39.80 -12.02 12.79
C LEU A 820 -40.59 -11.43 11.61
N LEU A 821 -40.19 -11.77 10.38
CA LEU A 821 -40.85 -11.28 9.16
C LEU A 821 -42.29 -11.81 9.00
N ARG A 822 -42.55 -13.06 9.39
CA ARG A 822 -43.91 -13.65 9.41
C ARG A 822 -44.77 -13.01 10.48
N GLU A 823 -44.19 -12.77 11.65
CA GLU A 823 -44.87 -12.15 12.77
C GLU A 823 -45.25 -10.70 12.48
N ALA A 824 -44.35 -9.93 11.83
CA ALA A 824 -44.64 -8.60 11.31
C ALA A 824 -45.89 -8.60 10.39
N GLY A 825 -46.01 -9.60 9.51
CA GLY A 825 -47.18 -9.76 8.65
C GLY A 825 -48.45 -10.13 9.42
N ARG A 826 -48.32 -10.97 10.47
CA ARG A 826 -49.43 -11.40 11.34
C ARG A 826 -50.04 -10.22 12.11
N ILE A 827 -49.21 -9.33 12.65
CA ILE A 827 -49.68 -8.16 13.42
C ILE A 827 -50.07 -6.98 12.50
N GLY A 828 -49.96 -7.15 11.18
CA GLY A 828 -50.48 -6.21 10.19
C GLY A 828 -49.55 -5.04 9.86
N ILE A 829 -48.23 -5.19 10.01
CA ILE A 829 -47.27 -4.18 9.54
C ILE A 829 -47.41 -4.04 8.01
N GLY A 830 -47.56 -2.81 7.54
CA GLY A 830 -47.80 -2.54 6.13
C GLY A 830 -46.54 -2.54 5.28
N GLN A 831 -45.39 -2.18 5.88
CA GLN A 831 -44.15 -1.90 5.16
C GLN A 831 -42.90 -2.33 5.93
N ILE A 832 -41.87 -2.72 5.18
CA ILE A 832 -40.54 -3.00 5.72
C ILE A 832 -39.51 -2.18 4.95
N LEU A 833 -38.79 -1.30 5.65
CA LEU A 833 -37.61 -0.63 5.12
C LEU A 833 -36.35 -1.38 5.58
N SER A 834 -35.54 -1.82 4.64
CA SER A 834 -34.30 -2.56 4.87
C SER A 834 -33.12 -1.84 4.23
N ILE A 835 -32.04 -1.62 4.99
CA ILE A 835 -30.78 -1.07 4.50
C ILE A 835 -29.64 -2.04 4.84
N ASN A 836 -29.24 -2.91 3.90
CA ASN A 836 -28.32 -4.02 4.18
C ASN A 836 -27.39 -4.33 3.00
N GLN A 837 -26.31 -5.06 3.28
CA GLN A 837 -25.46 -5.69 2.29
C GLN A 837 -26.14 -6.94 1.70
N GLU A 838 -25.96 -7.19 0.40
CA GLU A 838 -26.38 -8.44 -0.25
C GLU A 838 -25.21 -9.45 -0.35
N ALA A 839 -23.98 -8.96 -0.47
CA ALA A 839 -22.76 -9.77 -0.37
C ALA A 839 -22.27 -9.78 1.09
N GLY A 840 -22.99 -10.52 1.94
CA GLY A 840 -22.72 -10.62 3.38
C GLY A 840 -21.47 -11.43 3.73
N LEU A 841 -21.09 -11.39 5.01
CA LEU A 841 -20.05 -12.26 5.57
C LEU A 841 -20.51 -13.73 5.58
N PRO A 842 -19.59 -14.71 5.67
CA PRO A 842 -19.96 -16.11 5.83
C PRO A 842 -20.93 -16.31 7.00
N GLY A 843 -22.08 -16.94 6.74
CA GLY A 843 -23.13 -17.16 7.73
C GLY A 843 -24.25 -16.11 7.72
N GLU A 844 -24.09 -14.98 7.04
CA GLU A 844 -25.16 -14.00 6.86
C GLU A 844 -26.11 -14.40 5.72
N THR A 845 -27.40 -14.08 5.85
CA THR A 845 -28.40 -14.31 4.80
C THR A 845 -28.92 -12.99 4.25
N ALA A 846 -28.96 -12.83 2.92
CA ALA A 846 -29.48 -11.61 2.31
C ALA A 846 -30.95 -11.40 2.68
N VAL A 847 -31.34 -10.15 2.98
CA VAL A 847 -32.72 -9.83 3.39
C VAL A 847 -33.74 -10.22 2.31
N ALA A 848 -33.38 -10.14 1.03
CA ALA A 848 -34.24 -10.58 -0.06
C ALA A 848 -34.63 -12.07 0.05
N ASP A 849 -33.70 -12.95 0.46
CA ASP A 849 -33.96 -14.38 0.63
C ASP A 849 -34.82 -14.63 1.87
N LEU A 850 -34.55 -13.92 2.97
CA LEU A 850 -35.36 -13.98 4.19
C LEU A 850 -36.81 -13.56 3.93
N VAL A 851 -37.00 -12.46 3.18
CA VAL A 851 -38.33 -11.96 2.80
C VAL A 851 -39.05 -12.93 1.86
N ALA A 852 -38.34 -13.51 0.89
CA ALA A 852 -38.90 -14.51 -0.02
C ALA A 852 -39.37 -15.77 0.74
N GLU A 853 -38.60 -16.23 1.73
CA GLU A 853 -38.94 -17.39 2.56
C GLU A 853 -40.06 -17.10 3.57
N ALA A 854 -40.10 -15.89 4.14
CA ALA A 854 -41.18 -15.48 5.01
C ALA A 854 -42.53 -15.44 4.26
N GLY A 855 -42.51 -14.98 3.01
CA GLY A 855 -43.70 -14.80 2.18
C GLY A 855 -44.58 -13.62 2.62
N GLY A 856 -45.56 -13.24 1.80
CA GLY A 856 -46.52 -12.17 2.15
C GLY A 856 -46.03 -10.73 1.94
N TRP A 857 -44.85 -10.55 1.35
CA TRP A 857 -44.24 -9.25 1.08
C TRP A 857 -43.90 -9.09 -0.41
N ARG A 858 -44.03 -7.87 -0.93
CA ARG A 858 -43.67 -7.51 -2.31
C ARG A 858 -42.66 -6.36 -2.29
N LEU A 859 -41.59 -6.48 -3.07
CA LEU A 859 -40.64 -5.39 -3.27
C LEU A 859 -41.34 -4.23 -3.99
N ALA A 860 -41.33 -3.05 -3.36
CA ALA A 860 -41.91 -1.82 -3.90
C ALA A 860 -40.84 -0.89 -4.51
N ALA A 861 -39.66 -0.81 -3.89
CA ALA A 861 -38.54 -0.02 -4.40
C ALA A 861 -37.20 -0.66 -4.02
N ARG A 862 -36.19 -0.44 -4.88
CA ARG A 862 -34.81 -0.88 -4.67
C ARG A 862 -33.85 0.13 -5.28
N HIS A 863 -32.88 0.61 -4.50
CA HIS A 863 -31.79 1.44 -5.00
C HIS A 863 -30.51 1.24 -4.19
N ARG A 864 -29.39 1.71 -4.74
CA ARG A 864 -28.12 1.77 -4.01
C ARG A 864 -28.26 2.72 -2.82
N HIS A 865 -27.59 2.42 -1.72
CA HIS A 865 -27.58 3.30 -0.56
C HIS A 865 -26.62 4.48 -0.78
N TRP A 866 -27.09 5.70 -0.49
CA TRP A 866 -26.34 6.93 -0.74
C TRP A 866 -25.01 7.01 0.01
N LEU A 867 -25.00 6.60 1.29
CA LEU A 867 -23.84 6.78 2.18
C LEU A 867 -22.98 5.52 2.34
N ARG A 868 -23.36 4.40 1.72
CA ARG A 868 -22.71 3.10 1.95
C ARG A 868 -22.63 2.28 0.66
N VAL A 869 -21.43 2.20 0.11
CA VAL A 869 -21.16 1.33 -1.04
C VAL A 869 -21.30 -0.14 -0.63
N GLY A 870 -21.89 -0.95 -1.53
CA GLY A 870 -22.22 -2.35 -1.27
C GLY A 870 -23.53 -2.55 -0.50
N TYR A 871 -24.21 -1.47 -0.09
CA TYR A 871 -25.51 -1.52 0.57
C TYR A 871 -26.64 -1.19 -0.41
N VAL A 872 -27.76 -1.86 -0.19
CA VAL A 872 -29.02 -1.62 -0.90
C VAL A 872 -30.06 -1.11 0.10
N GLU A 873 -30.85 -0.13 -0.33
CA GLU A 873 -32.10 0.24 0.34
C GLU A 873 -33.25 -0.45 -0.39
N GLN A 874 -34.05 -1.21 0.36
CA GLN A 874 -35.19 -1.96 -0.15
C GLN A 874 -36.43 -1.62 0.68
N LEU A 875 -37.50 -1.22 -0.02
CA LEU A 875 -38.81 -1.05 0.57
C LEU A 875 -39.71 -2.20 0.13
N TYR A 876 -40.19 -2.97 1.10
CA TYR A 876 -41.20 -4.01 0.90
C TYR A 876 -42.55 -3.53 1.43
N VAL A 877 -43.61 -3.95 0.76
CA VAL A 877 -44.99 -3.70 1.18
C VAL A 877 -45.74 -5.02 1.30
N ALA A 878 -46.72 -5.10 2.20
CA ALA A 878 -47.54 -6.29 2.36
C ALA A 878 -48.23 -6.65 1.02
N GLY A 879 -48.18 -7.93 0.66
CA GLY A 879 -48.86 -8.45 -0.53
C GLY A 879 -50.37 -8.28 -0.42
N LEU A 880 -51.04 -7.89 -1.52
CA LEU A 880 -52.50 -7.87 -1.57
C LEU A 880 -53.02 -9.27 -1.21
N LYS A 881 -53.73 -9.41 -0.08
CA LYS A 881 -54.58 -10.58 0.13
C LYS A 881 -55.54 -10.62 -1.06
N SER A 882 -55.46 -11.66 -1.89
CA SER A 882 -56.57 -11.97 -2.78
C SER A 882 -57.80 -12.09 -1.89
N ARG A 883 -58.78 -11.18 -2.05
CA ARG A 883 -60.11 -11.42 -1.49
C ARG A 883 -60.68 -12.63 -2.23
N ALA A 884 -60.58 -13.80 -1.62
CA ALA A 884 -61.38 -15.00 -1.87
C ALA A 884 -61.34 -15.87 -0.61
#